data_AF-A0A945B614-F1
#
_entry.id   AF-A0A945B614-F1
#
_cell.length_a   1.000
_cell.length_b   1.000
_cell.length_c   1.000
_cell.angle_alpha   90.00
_cell.angle_beta   90.00
_cell.angle_gamma   90.00
#
_symmetry.space_group_name_H-M   'P 1'
#
loop_
_entity.id
_entity.type
_entity.pdbx_description
1 polymer ?
#
loop_
_entity_poly.entity_id
_entity_poly.type
_entity_poly.pdbx_seq_one_letter_code
_entity_poly.pdbx_strand_id
1 'polypeptide(L)'
;MRIPALLQAVLVIVIAYLILDNAFPPVLPLTLLIQYMLITVVGVLLYFSFDDDRWAEFLSPIQAVLRNDNQWLLRGFFLVAIPVLVGWVTFQMVKPSLDSPIELRQVHPAPPSSLNVFNKKYDLTKLENPIRAEVIEKYPTDKDGAMQVYNDGVLAGRDVYYQNCFYCHGDLLDGTGHFADGFTNPLPINFQDVGTIAQLQEAFLFWRISTGGPGLPKEGTPWNSAMPVWHEYLNEDDIWNVITFLYDYVGQVPRIWDQKQSKIASAIKDDLVSKRATMMGKELYDLRCTVCHGDQGMADGVAAERMYPKPRDFTLGLFKYKTTPGSLPASDDDLFNTIKHGLMATGMPGWSSLLSDEQIKSLIPVLKGFDIASTWPPEDADDDAFDDDGRYTKDDFISITEREPFEGAVDYTPESLTRGKEVFDKACKECHGATGRGNITSGKRLEDDWGFRIWPRDLTKAWTYRVSEVADADPVKARSQTIQRIYERLSIGITGTPMPAHRAVEEGNKDPISLDDRWHVANYVYSLRKTAGPLPGESNVLSASKVTSLPTDVNSELWDQAKPVTFRLVPNIIKGERHFTPLSDAVTVRSVYNKDKIVFLLEVDDRTDSRPGEEVSEGIQDGNLTMYPDALAVQFPKQDAYETSPVVVKPLYRHGDKKHETTIWYWNAGSIEPEKKSMSVLIDANGPDQKLKFRESGDMSAAGSWTHGQWKVMFTRPRISNDGNDVIFDEGQFIPISFANWDGSNGEVGSKHTLTTWYWLVLPPETNWTKVAGIPLGIALFIFLAGLMLVKSQRKLAKE
;
A
#
# COMPACT_ATOMS: atom_id res chain seq x y z
N MET A 1 -56.52 14.53 -7.06
CA MET A 1 -55.69 15.47 -7.83
C MET A 1 -54.92 14.67 -8.86
N ARG A 2 -55.09 14.93 -10.17
CA ARG A 2 -54.23 14.32 -11.21
C ARG A 2 -52.87 15.02 -11.16
N ILE A 3 -51.79 14.24 -11.12
CA ILE A 3 -50.42 14.78 -11.21
C ILE A 3 -50.21 15.30 -12.64
N PRO A 4 -49.72 16.53 -12.87
CA PRO A 4 -49.48 17.05 -14.22
C PRO A 4 -48.52 16.17 -15.02
N ALA A 5 -48.75 16.02 -16.33
CA ALA A 5 -47.94 15.18 -17.22
C ALA A 5 -46.42 15.43 -17.11
N LEU A 6 -45.98 16.69 -17.03
CA LEU A 6 -44.56 17.04 -16.81
C LEU A 6 -44.00 16.48 -15.50
N LEU A 7 -44.80 16.53 -14.43
CA LEU A 7 -44.39 16.08 -13.10
C LEU A 7 -44.40 14.56 -13.02
N GLN A 8 -45.30 13.89 -13.75
CA GLN A 8 -45.25 12.44 -13.97
C GLN A 8 -43.96 12.02 -14.68
N ALA A 9 -43.57 12.72 -15.76
CA ALA A 9 -42.33 12.44 -16.49
C ALA A 9 -41.09 12.57 -15.60
N VAL A 10 -40.99 13.68 -14.84
CA VAL A 10 -39.88 13.90 -13.89
C VAL A 10 -39.86 12.81 -12.81
N LEU A 11 -41.03 12.46 -12.26
CA LEU A 11 -41.14 11.46 -11.21
C LEU A 11 -40.72 10.06 -11.70
N VAL A 12 -41.07 9.68 -12.94
CA VAL A 12 -40.61 8.42 -13.55
C VAL A 12 -39.09 8.41 -13.71
N ILE A 13 -38.49 9.50 -14.19
CA ILE A 13 -37.03 9.61 -14.35
C ILE A 13 -36.32 9.54 -12.99
N VAL A 14 -36.82 10.25 -11.98
CA VAL A 14 -36.23 10.25 -10.62
C VAL A 14 -36.37 8.88 -9.96
N ILE A 15 -37.52 8.23 -10.07
CA ILE A 15 -37.70 6.86 -9.53
C ILE A 15 -36.78 5.88 -10.26
N ALA A 16 -36.68 5.95 -11.58
CA ALA A 16 -35.78 5.08 -12.34
C ALA A 16 -34.33 5.27 -11.92
N TYR A 17 -33.89 6.52 -11.74
CA TYR A 17 -32.56 6.82 -11.20
C TYR A 17 -32.37 6.18 -9.82
N LEU A 18 -33.28 6.42 -8.87
CA LEU A 18 -33.17 5.88 -7.52
C LEU A 18 -33.14 4.35 -7.50
N ILE A 19 -33.93 3.68 -8.36
CA ILE A 19 -33.90 2.22 -8.51
C ILE A 19 -32.56 1.76 -9.08
N LEU A 20 -32.09 2.35 -10.17
CA LEU A 20 -30.83 1.92 -10.81
C LEU A 20 -29.61 2.17 -9.92
N ASP A 21 -29.64 3.23 -9.11
CA ASP A 21 -28.57 3.64 -8.20
C ASP A 21 -28.57 2.81 -6.90
N ASN A 22 -29.73 2.33 -6.41
CA ASN A 22 -29.85 1.71 -5.09
C ASN A 22 -30.33 0.25 -5.07
N ALA A 23 -30.98 -0.25 -6.13
CA ALA A 23 -31.61 -1.57 -6.12
C ALA A 23 -30.67 -2.71 -6.53
N PHE A 24 -29.52 -2.41 -7.12
CA PHE A 24 -28.55 -3.40 -7.60
C PHE A 24 -27.22 -3.24 -6.87
N PRO A 25 -26.91 -4.12 -5.89
CA PRO A 25 -25.56 -4.23 -5.33
C PRO A 25 -24.74 -5.26 -6.13
N PRO A 26 -23.51 -4.93 -6.58
CA PRO A 26 -22.85 -3.62 -6.47
C PRO A 26 -23.50 -2.58 -7.38
N VAL A 27 -23.45 -1.31 -6.94
CA VAL A 27 -24.03 -0.16 -7.64
C VAL A 27 -23.53 -0.11 -9.09
N LEU A 28 -24.43 0.14 -10.03
CA LEU A 28 -24.11 0.15 -11.46
C LEU A 28 -22.98 1.17 -11.77
N PRO A 29 -21.99 0.79 -12.61
CA PRO A 29 -20.99 1.74 -13.09
C PRO A 29 -21.64 2.97 -13.74
N LEU A 30 -21.07 4.16 -13.53
CA LEU A 30 -21.64 5.44 -13.99
C LEU A 30 -21.94 5.45 -15.49
N THR A 31 -21.12 4.80 -16.32
CA THR A 31 -21.34 4.70 -17.76
C THR A 31 -22.59 3.90 -18.12
N LEU A 32 -22.83 2.77 -17.45
CA LEU A 32 -24.04 1.96 -17.60
C LEU A 32 -25.27 2.70 -17.08
N LEU A 33 -25.15 3.37 -15.92
CA LEU A 33 -26.20 4.21 -15.37
C LEU A 33 -26.61 5.31 -16.36
N ILE A 34 -25.64 6.02 -16.94
CA ILE A 34 -25.90 7.05 -17.98
C ILE A 34 -26.61 6.45 -19.19
N GLN A 35 -26.18 5.29 -19.68
CA GLN A 35 -26.82 4.61 -20.81
C GLN A 35 -28.27 4.24 -20.51
N TYR A 36 -28.53 3.61 -19.37
CA TYR A 36 -29.90 3.27 -18.97
C TYR A 36 -30.77 4.49 -18.75
N MET A 37 -30.25 5.54 -18.09
CA MET A 37 -30.97 6.79 -17.89
C MET A 37 -31.30 7.48 -19.22
N LEU A 38 -30.39 7.44 -20.21
CA LEU A 38 -30.65 7.99 -21.54
C LEU A 38 -31.79 7.23 -22.24
N ILE A 39 -31.78 5.90 -22.17
CA ILE A 39 -32.87 5.07 -22.69
C ILE A 39 -34.20 5.39 -21.98
N THR A 40 -34.18 5.53 -20.65
CA THR A 40 -35.36 5.90 -19.85
C THR A 40 -35.91 7.27 -20.25
N VAL A 41 -35.05 8.29 -20.39
CA VAL A 41 -35.46 9.64 -20.79
C VAL A 41 -36.06 9.63 -22.20
N VAL A 42 -35.43 8.94 -23.15
CA VAL A 42 -35.97 8.79 -24.52
C VAL A 42 -37.32 8.08 -24.49
N GLY A 43 -37.46 7.00 -23.71
CA GLY A 43 -38.72 6.27 -23.57
C GLY A 43 -39.84 7.12 -22.98
N VAL A 44 -39.54 7.93 -21.94
CA VAL A 44 -40.50 8.86 -21.34
C VAL A 44 -40.93 9.93 -22.34
N LEU A 45 -39.98 10.53 -23.06
CA LEU A 45 -40.29 11.54 -24.08
C LEU A 45 -41.16 10.96 -25.21
N LEU A 46 -40.83 9.76 -25.71
CA LEU A 46 -41.62 9.07 -26.72
C LEU A 46 -43.04 8.77 -26.23
N TYR A 47 -43.21 8.37 -24.98
CA TYR A 47 -44.54 8.10 -24.40
C TYR A 47 -45.44 9.33 -24.43
N PHE A 48 -44.91 10.50 -24.05
CA PHE A 48 -45.69 11.75 -24.05
C PHE A 48 -45.82 12.38 -25.44
N SER A 49 -44.86 12.17 -26.35
CA SER A 49 -44.90 12.72 -27.70
C SER A 49 -45.72 11.87 -28.69
N PHE A 50 -46.14 10.66 -28.30
CA PHE A 50 -46.92 9.77 -29.16
C PHE A 50 -48.38 10.22 -29.38
N ASP A 51 -48.87 11.14 -28.54
CA ASP A 51 -50.26 11.56 -28.50
C ASP A 51 -50.32 13.07 -28.27
N ASP A 52 -51.00 13.77 -29.17
CA ASP A 52 -51.05 15.22 -29.21
C ASP A 52 -51.65 15.82 -27.92
N ASP A 53 -52.63 15.16 -27.31
CA ASP A 53 -53.28 15.63 -26.08
C ASP A 53 -52.32 15.52 -24.88
N ARG A 54 -51.59 14.39 -24.79
CA ARG A 54 -50.58 14.17 -23.75
C ARG A 54 -49.37 15.09 -23.92
N TRP A 55 -48.99 15.38 -25.17
CA TRP A 55 -47.91 16.30 -25.48
C TRP A 55 -48.28 17.74 -25.13
N ALA A 56 -49.51 18.16 -25.42
CA ALA A 56 -50.02 19.46 -25.02
C ALA A 56 -50.07 19.61 -23.49
N GLU A 57 -50.53 18.58 -22.76
CA GLU A 57 -50.53 18.57 -21.29
C GLU A 57 -49.11 18.60 -20.71
N PHE A 58 -48.16 17.90 -21.33
CA PHE A 58 -46.75 17.90 -20.94
C PHE A 58 -46.08 19.27 -21.10
N LEU A 59 -46.34 19.97 -22.21
CA LEU A 59 -45.78 21.30 -22.48
C LEU A 59 -46.49 22.44 -21.76
N SER A 60 -47.74 22.24 -21.32
CA SER A 60 -48.57 23.28 -20.69
C SER A 60 -47.89 24.05 -19.55
N PRO A 61 -47.21 23.41 -18.57
CA PRO A 61 -46.50 24.12 -17.51
C PRO A 61 -45.33 24.97 -18.04
N ILE A 62 -44.61 24.48 -19.05
CA ILE A 62 -43.47 25.18 -19.66
C ILE A 62 -43.98 26.40 -20.44
N GLN A 63 -45.05 26.23 -21.22
CA GLN A 63 -45.70 27.31 -21.96
C GLN A 63 -46.28 28.36 -21.01
N ALA A 64 -46.87 27.96 -19.88
CA ALA A 64 -47.37 28.88 -18.87
C ALA A 64 -46.26 29.80 -18.34
N VAL A 65 -45.08 29.26 -18.00
CA VAL A 65 -43.92 30.05 -17.53
C VAL A 65 -43.42 31.00 -18.61
N LEU A 66 -43.41 30.58 -19.88
CA LEU A 66 -42.96 31.40 -21.00
C LEU A 66 -43.96 32.48 -21.43
N ARG A 67 -45.27 32.24 -21.29
CA ARG A 67 -46.35 33.10 -21.83
C ARG A 67 -47.02 34.00 -20.78
N ASN A 68 -47.24 33.54 -19.55
CA ASN A 68 -48.03 34.26 -18.54
C ASN A 68 -47.25 35.40 -17.86
N ASP A 69 -47.83 36.59 -17.77
CA ASP A 69 -47.13 37.77 -17.21
C ASP A 69 -46.89 37.67 -15.68
N ASN A 70 -47.75 36.97 -14.95
CA ASN A 70 -47.63 36.79 -13.50
C ASN A 70 -46.47 35.86 -13.06
N GLN A 71 -45.81 35.18 -14.00
CA GLN A 71 -44.72 34.23 -13.71
C GLN A 71 -43.33 34.78 -14.07
N TRP A 72 -43.17 36.11 -14.14
CA TRP A 72 -41.92 36.76 -14.56
C TRP A 72 -40.71 36.42 -13.67
N LEU A 73 -40.91 36.23 -12.35
CA LEU A 73 -39.84 35.81 -11.42
C LEU A 73 -39.34 34.40 -11.74
N LEU A 74 -40.26 33.46 -11.96
CA LEU A 74 -39.93 32.07 -12.27
C LEU A 74 -39.27 31.97 -13.65
N ARG A 75 -39.75 32.77 -14.62
CA ARG A 75 -39.13 32.90 -15.93
C ARG A 75 -37.73 33.48 -15.85
N GLY A 76 -37.54 34.55 -15.07
CA GLY A 76 -36.23 35.17 -14.84
C GLY A 76 -35.25 34.19 -14.19
N PHE A 77 -35.71 33.39 -13.23
CA PHE A 77 -34.93 32.33 -12.62
C PHE A 77 -34.43 31.31 -13.67
N PHE A 78 -35.31 30.73 -14.48
CA PHE A 78 -34.89 29.75 -15.49
C PHE A 78 -34.04 30.36 -16.61
N LEU A 79 -34.32 31.60 -17.01
CA LEU A 79 -33.52 32.34 -17.99
C LEU A 79 -32.07 32.54 -17.52
N VAL A 80 -31.80 32.60 -16.22
CA VAL A 80 -30.44 32.72 -15.67
C VAL A 80 -29.87 31.35 -15.31
N ALA A 81 -30.65 30.52 -14.61
CA ALA A 81 -30.20 29.24 -14.09
C ALA A 81 -29.78 28.26 -15.20
N ILE A 82 -30.50 28.21 -16.33
CA ILE A 82 -30.16 27.30 -17.43
C ILE A 82 -28.84 27.70 -18.10
N PRO A 83 -28.62 28.96 -18.53
CA PRO A 83 -27.31 29.42 -18.99
C PRO A 83 -26.16 29.20 -18.02
N VAL A 84 -26.38 29.48 -16.73
CA VAL A 84 -25.34 29.29 -15.70
C VAL A 84 -25.02 27.80 -15.56
N LEU A 85 -26.01 26.93 -15.55
CA LEU A 85 -25.81 25.48 -15.48
C LEU A 85 -25.09 24.97 -16.73
N VAL A 86 -25.52 25.35 -17.94
CA VAL A 86 -24.87 24.93 -19.19
C VAL A 86 -23.45 25.47 -19.29
N GLY A 87 -23.23 26.73 -18.88
CA GLY A 87 -21.91 27.33 -18.77
C GLY A 87 -21.04 26.56 -17.78
N TRP A 88 -21.55 26.24 -16.60
CA TRP A 88 -20.84 25.44 -15.60
C TRP A 88 -20.51 24.04 -16.11
N VAL A 89 -21.45 23.33 -16.75
CA VAL A 89 -21.19 22.02 -17.37
C VAL A 89 -20.11 22.14 -18.46
N THR A 90 -20.20 23.15 -19.32
CA THR A 90 -19.18 23.43 -20.34
C THR A 90 -17.82 23.68 -19.70
N PHE A 91 -17.76 24.46 -18.62
CA PHE A 91 -16.54 24.71 -17.85
C PHE A 91 -15.94 23.42 -17.31
N GLN A 92 -16.77 22.52 -16.76
CA GLN A 92 -16.30 21.20 -16.30
C GLN A 92 -15.76 20.33 -17.45
N MET A 93 -16.25 20.51 -18.68
CA MET A 93 -15.77 19.79 -19.87
C MET A 93 -14.48 20.36 -20.47
N VAL A 94 -14.29 21.69 -20.41
CA VAL A 94 -13.13 22.35 -21.04
C VAL A 94 -11.98 22.64 -20.07
N LYS A 95 -12.22 22.58 -18.75
CA LYS A 95 -11.14 22.74 -17.76
C LYS A 95 -10.12 21.61 -17.97
N PRO A 96 -8.80 21.90 -17.91
CA PRO A 96 -7.78 20.86 -17.95
C PRO A 96 -8.00 19.85 -16.82
N SER A 97 -8.03 18.55 -17.14
CA SER A 97 -7.97 17.51 -16.12
C SER A 97 -6.51 17.30 -15.73
N LEU A 98 -6.27 17.22 -14.43
CA LEU A 98 -5.01 16.78 -13.84
C LEU A 98 -5.12 15.35 -13.32
N ASP A 99 -6.20 14.65 -13.68
CA ASP A 99 -6.41 13.26 -13.33
C ASP A 99 -5.54 12.39 -14.25
N SER A 100 -4.87 11.40 -13.66
CA SER A 100 -4.03 10.47 -14.41
C SER A 100 -4.85 9.73 -15.48
N PRO A 101 -4.24 9.33 -16.61
CA PRO A 101 -4.89 8.50 -17.61
C PRO A 101 -5.52 7.23 -17.02
N ILE A 102 -6.69 6.84 -17.51
CA ILE A 102 -7.38 5.61 -17.08
C ILE A 102 -6.68 4.40 -17.70
N GLU A 103 -6.19 3.49 -16.86
CA GLU A 103 -5.56 2.23 -17.28
C GLU A 103 -6.61 1.11 -17.33
N LEU A 104 -7.24 0.92 -18.49
CA LEU A 104 -8.19 -0.17 -18.71
C LEU A 104 -7.44 -1.50 -18.88
N ARG A 105 -7.82 -2.52 -18.10
CA ARG A 105 -7.25 -3.88 -18.18
C ARG A 105 -8.31 -4.94 -17.92
N GLN A 106 -8.17 -6.11 -18.54
CA GLN A 106 -8.96 -7.29 -18.18
C GLN A 106 -8.31 -8.02 -16.99
N VAL A 107 -9.04 -8.20 -15.89
CA VAL A 107 -8.52 -8.81 -14.64
C VAL A 107 -8.19 -10.30 -14.82
N HIS A 108 -8.97 -11.01 -15.64
CA HIS A 108 -8.75 -12.42 -15.97
C HIS A 108 -8.70 -12.58 -17.50
N PRO A 109 -7.53 -12.35 -18.12
CA PRO A 109 -7.39 -12.60 -19.55
C PRO A 109 -7.49 -14.10 -19.84
N ALA A 110 -7.97 -14.45 -21.03
CA ALA A 110 -8.06 -15.85 -21.43
C ALA A 110 -6.65 -16.50 -21.47
N PRO A 111 -6.47 -17.69 -20.86
CA PRO A 111 -5.19 -18.38 -20.94
C PRO A 111 -4.90 -18.82 -22.39
N PRO A 112 -3.62 -18.92 -22.79
CA PRO A 112 -3.26 -19.51 -24.08
C PRO A 112 -3.67 -21.00 -24.11
N SER A 113 -3.80 -21.57 -25.31
CA SER A 113 -4.10 -23.01 -25.44
C SER A 113 -2.94 -23.92 -25.01
N SER A 114 -1.69 -23.43 -25.11
CA SER A 114 -0.51 -24.17 -24.69
C SER A 114 0.52 -23.27 -24.02
N LEU A 115 1.31 -23.85 -23.11
CA LEU A 115 2.34 -23.17 -22.35
C LEU A 115 3.67 -23.93 -22.47
N ASN A 116 4.78 -23.21 -22.72
CA ASN A 116 6.12 -23.80 -22.73
C ASN A 116 6.89 -23.32 -21.49
N VAL A 117 7.04 -24.20 -20.50
CA VAL A 117 7.79 -23.96 -19.25
C VAL A 117 8.47 -25.25 -18.85
N PHE A 118 9.49 -25.20 -17.98
CA PHE A 118 10.22 -26.41 -17.53
C PHE A 118 10.77 -27.29 -18.67
N ASN A 119 11.12 -26.69 -19.81
CA ASN A 119 11.53 -27.40 -21.03
C ASN A 119 10.49 -28.40 -21.58
N LYS A 120 9.21 -28.23 -21.24
CA LYS A 120 8.09 -29.05 -21.69
C LYS A 120 6.98 -28.16 -22.25
N LYS A 121 6.14 -28.75 -23.11
CA LYS A 121 4.92 -28.11 -23.63
C LYS A 121 3.71 -28.68 -22.93
N TYR A 122 2.94 -27.82 -22.26
CA TYR A 122 1.70 -28.14 -21.57
C TYR A 122 0.49 -27.76 -22.43
N ASP A 123 -0.52 -28.61 -22.44
CA ASP A 123 -1.86 -28.32 -22.96
C ASP A 123 -2.74 -27.84 -21.79
N LEU A 124 -2.96 -26.53 -21.69
CA LEU A 124 -3.68 -25.95 -20.55
C LEU A 124 -5.17 -26.33 -20.54
N THR A 125 -5.70 -26.89 -21.63
CA THR A 125 -7.10 -27.36 -21.68
C THR A 125 -7.31 -28.72 -21.02
N LYS A 126 -6.23 -29.48 -20.82
CA LYS A 126 -6.22 -30.84 -20.25
C LYS A 126 -5.34 -30.98 -19.01
N LEU A 127 -4.64 -29.91 -18.62
CA LEU A 127 -3.73 -29.93 -17.50
C LEU A 127 -4.53 -30.03 -16.19
N GLU A 128 -4.21 -31.04 -15.39
CA GLU A 128 -4.81 -31.28 -14.09
C GLU A 128 -3.72 -31.27 -13.01
N ASN A 129 -4.09 -30.91 -11.78
CA ASN A 129 -3.18 -30.93 -10.65
C ASN A 129 -2.90 -32.40 -10.24
N PRO A 130 -1.64 -32.87 -10.30
CA PRO A 130 -1.31 -34.26 -10.01
C PRO A 130 -1.65 -34.66 -8.57
N ILE A 131 -1.46 -33.76 -7.59
CA ILE A 131 -1.77 -34.01 -6.18
C ILE A 131 -3.26 -34.24 -6.02
N ARG A 132 -4.08 -33.37 -6.61
CA ARG A 132 -5.55 -33.49 -6.52
C ARG A 132 -6.07 -34.73 -7.23
N ALA A 133 -5.50 -35.08 -8.38
CA ALA A 133 -5.85 -36.29 -9.11
C ALA A 133 -5.61 -37.54 -8.26
N GLU A 134 -4.43 -37.65 -7.63
CA GLU A 134 -4.08 -38.77 -6.75
C GLU A 134 -4.99 -38.84 -5.52
N VAL A 135 -5.26 -37.71 -4.87
CA VAL A 135 -6.16 -37.63 -3.72
C VAL A 135 -7.55 -38.11 -4.10
N ILE A 136 -8.11 -37.63 -5.21
CA ILE A 136 -9.47 -38.00 -5.66
C ILE A 136 -9.55 -39.49 -6.03
N GLU A 137 -8.48 -40.07 -6.59
CA GLU A 137 -8.42 -41.49 -6.92
C GLU A 137 -8.39 -42.36 -5.65
N LYS A 138 -7.57 -41.99 -4.66
CA LYS A 138 -7.38 -42.76 -3.41
C LYS A 138 -8.54 -42.60 -2.42
N TYR A 139 -9.16 -41.42 -2.35
CA TYR A 139 -10.12 -41.07 -1.31
C TYR A 139 -11.28 -42.08 -1.12
N PRO A 140 -11.87 -42.69 -2.17
CA PRO A 140 -12.94 -43.67 -2.00
C PRO A 140 -12.49 -45.01 -1.40
N THR A 141 -11.20 -45.36 -1.50
CA THR A 141 -10.65 -46.66 -1.09
C THR A 141 -9.74 -46.58 0.14
N ASP A 142 -9.06 -45.45 0.33
CA ASP A 142 -8.11 -45.19 1.40
C ASP A 142 -8.17 -43.69 1.76
N LYS A 143 -9.03 -43.34 2.72
CA LYS A 143 -9.22 -41.94 3.14
C LYS A 143 -7.96 -41.39 3.80
N ASP A 144 -7.30 -42.17 4.65
CA ASP A 144 -6.16 -41.70 5.43
C ASP A 144 -4.93 -41.46 4.54
N GLY A 145 -4.64 -42.40 3.63
CA GLY A 145 -3.58 -42.22 2.65
C GLY A 145 -3.84 -41.07 1.68
N ALA A 146 -5.09 -40.84 1.28
CA ALA A 146 -5.46 -39.67 0.46
C ALA A 146 -5.24 -38.36 1.22
N MET A 147 -5.63 -38.29 2.50
CA MET A 147 -5.42 -37.09 3.31
C MET A 147 -3.94 -36.85 3.64
N GLN A 148 -3.12 -37.90 3.76
CA GLN A 148 -1.67 -37.75 3.91
C GLN A 148 -1.07 -37.05 2.69
N VAL A 149 -1.35 -37.54 1.47
CA VAL A 149 -0.88 -36.92 0.22
C VAL A 149 -1.32 -35.45 0.13
N TYR A 150 -2.58 -35.17 0.50
CA TYR A 150 -3.11 -33.80 0.49
C TYR A 150 -2.37 -32.91 1.50
N ASN A 151 -2.20 -33.36 2.74
CA ASN A 151 -1.55 -32.58 3.79
C ASN A 151 -0.06 -32.35 3.49
N ASP A 152 0.64 -33.35 2.96
CA ASP A 152 2.04 -33.22 2.55
C ASP A 152 2.20 -32.15 1.45
N GLY A 153 1.31 -32.16 0.45
CA GLY A 153 1.27 -31.14 -0.60
C GLY A 153 0.94 -29.73 -0.07
N VAL A 154 0.01 -29.63 0.88
CA VAL A 154 -0.35 -28.36 1.53
C VAL A 154 0.81 -27.81 2.37
N LEU A 155 1.50 -28.65 3.16
CA LEU A 155 2.63 -28.23 3.98
C LEU A 155 3.83 -27.79 3.11
N ALA A 156 4.16 -28.56 2.08
CA ALA A 156 5.18 -28.15 1.11
C ALA A 156 4.80 -26.84 0.40
N GLY A 157 3.52 -26.68 0.05
CA GLY A 157 3.00 -25.48 -0.61
C GLY A 157 3.03 -24.26 0.30
N ARG A 158 2.71 -24.44 1.59
CA ARG A 158 2.83 -23.42 2.64
C ARG A 158 4.27 -22.90 2.69
N ASP A 159 5.24 -23.79 2.84
CA ASP A 159 6.64 -23.37 3.02
C ASP A 159 7.16 -22.60 1.81
N VAL A 160 6.84 -23.06 0.59
CA VAL A 160 7.16 -22.32 -0.64
C VAL A 160 6.47 -20.95 -0.66
N TYR A 161 5.19 -20.87 -0.29
CA TYR A 161 4.43 -19.62 -0.24
C TYR A 161 5.05 -18.61 0.74
N TYR A 162 5.40 -19.02 1.96
CA TYR A 162 6.01 -18.13 2.96
C TYR A 162 7.48 -17.84 2.70
N GLN A 163 8.14 -18.56 1.81
CA GLN A 163 9.49 -18.20 1.38
C GLN A 163 9.52 -17.18 0.24
N ASN A 164 8.40 -17.00 -0.48
CA ASN A 164 8.41 -16.37 -1.80
C ASN A 164 7.23 -15.43 -2.10
N CYS A 165 6.01 -15.79 -1.69
CA CYS A 165 4.76 -15.18 -2.16
C CYS A 165 4.11 -14.25 -1.12
N PHE A 166 4.22 -14.58 0.17
CA PHE A 166 3.50 -13.89 1.25
C PHE A 166 3.85 -12.39 1.35
N TYR A 167 5.05 -11.99 0.93
CA TYR A 167 5.50 -10.59 0.95
C TYR A 167 4.60 -9.65 0.14
N CYS A 168 3.98 -10.17 -0.92
CA CYS A 168 3.01 -9.43 -1.73
C CYS A 168 1.57 -9.86 -1.40
N HIS A 169 1.31 -11.15 -1.24
CA HIS A 169 -0.06 -11.68 -1.13
C HIS A 169 -0.62 -11.73 0.30
N GLY A 170 0.22 -11.50 1.31
CA GLY A 170 -0.18 -11.47 2.72
C GLY A 170 -0.26 -12.84 3.37
N ASP A 171 -0.14 -12.88 4.69
CA ASP A 171 -0.32 -14.08 5.50
C ASP A 171 -1.77 -14.60 5.40
N LEU A 172 -2.73 -13.67 5.38
CA LEU A 172 -4.15 -13.97 5.21
C LEU A 172 -4.57 -14.24 3.77
N LEU A 173 -3.66 -14.21 2.80
CA LEU A 173 -3.97 -14.36 1.36
C LEU A 173 -4.96 -13.31 0.82
N ASP A 174 -4.99 -12.14 1.43
CA ASP A 174 -5.91 -11.04 1.13
C ASP A 174 -5.32 -9.97 0.19
N GLY A 175 -4.09 -10.17 -0.27
CA GLY A 175 -3.39 -9.22 -1.14
C GLY A 175 -2.78 -8.03 -0.39
N THR A 176 -2.75 -8.05 0.96
CA THR A 176 -2.21 -6.98 1.80
C THR A 176 -0.85 -7.33 2.41
N GLY A 177 -0.02 -8.06 1.67
CA GLY A 177 1.34 -8.40 2.10
C GLY A 177 2.20 -7.19 2.44
N HIS A 178 3.32 -7.45 3.13
CA HIS A 178 4.20 -6.41 3.67
C HIS A 178 4.63 -5.33 2.65
N PHE A 179 4.73 -5.69 1.38
CA PHE A 179 5.10 -4.78 0.28
C PHE A 179 3.94 -4.45 -0.68
N ALA A 180 2.73 -4.92 -0.41
CA ALA A 180 1.58 -4.78 -1.31
C ALA A 180 1.27 -3.31 -1.65
N ASP A 181 1.36 -2.42 -0.66
CA ASP A 181 1.07 -0.99 -0.80
C ASP A 181 1.97 -0.26 -1.82
N GLY A 182 3.16 -0.81 -2.14
CA GLY A 182 4.01 -0.23 -3.19
C GLY A 182 3.69 -0.72 -4.60
N PHE A 183 2.87 -1.77 -4.72
CA PHE A 183 2.43 -2.35 -5.99
C PHE A 183 0.97 -1.96 -6.27
N THR A 184 0.66 -0.66 -6.40
CA THR A 184 -0.73 -0.18 -6.46
C THR A 184 -1.44 -0.45 -7.80
N ASN A 185 -0.69 -0.72 -8.87
CA ASN A 185 -1.29 -0.92 -10.19
C ASN A 185 -0.55 -1.99 -11.02
N PRO A 186 -0.93 -3.28 -10.89
CA PRO A 186 -2.04 -3.78 -10.09
C PRO A 186 -1.64 -4.21 -8.68
N LEU A 187 -2.57 -4.01 -7.74
CA LEU A 187 -2.50 -4.63 -6.41
C LEU A 187 -2.34 -6.15 -6.52
N PRO A 188 -1.56 -6.77 -5.60
CA PRO A 188 -1.57 -8.21 -5.43
C PRO A 188 -2.99 -8.74 -5.29
N ILE A 189 -3.25 -9.92 -5.87
CA ILE A 189 -4.61 -10.49 -5.87
C ILE A 189 -5.02 -10.90 -4.45
N ASN A 190 -6.26 -10.57 -4.09
CA ASN A 190 -6.92 -11.07 -2.90
C ASN A 190 -7.55 -12.43 -3.21
N PHE A 191 -7.02 -13.51 -2.65
CA PHE A 191 -7.55 -14.86 -2.89
C PHE A 191 -8.75 -15.21 -2.00
N GLN A 192 -9.04 -14.43 -0.96
CA GLN A 192 -10.21 -14.61 -0.08
C GLN A 192 -11.53 -14.20 -0.77
N ASP A 193 -11.46 -13.38 -1.83
CA ASP A 193 -12.65 -13.00 -2.59
C ASP A 193 -13.16 -14.19 -3.43
N VAL A 194 -14.43 -14.55 -3.23
CA VAL A 194 -15.15 -15.63 -3.95
C VAL A 194 -15.20 -15.42 -5.47
N GLY A 195 -15.04 -14.19 -5.94
CA GLY A 195 -14.92 -13.84 -7.36
C GLY A 195 -13.56 -14.19 -7.98
N THR A 196 -12.57 -14.59 -7.18
CA THR A 196 -11.19 -14.84 -7.63
C THR A 196 -10.92 -16.33 -7.83
N ILE A 197 -10.30 -17.00 -6.85
CA ILE A 197 -9.70 -18.34 -7.02
C ILE A 197 -10.75 -19.44 -7.22
N ALA A 198 -11.94 -19.30 -6.63
CA ALA A 198 -13.03 -20.28 -6.73
C ALA A 198 -13.61 -20.39 -8.15
N GLN A 199 -13.48 -19.36 -8.99
CA GLN A 199 -13.97 -19.36 -10.37
C GLN A 199 -12.97 -19.95 -11.37
N LEU A 200 -11.72 -20.18 -10.94
CA LEU A 200 -10.60 -20.55 -11.78
C LEU A 200 -10.35 -22.06 -11.76
N GLN A 201 -9.76 -22.57 -12.85
CA GLN A 201 -9.21 -23.92 -12.92
C GLN A 201 -7.74 -23.89 -12.46
N GLU A 202 -7.24 -24.99 -11.91
CA GLU A 202 -5.85 -25.07 -11.44
C GLU A 202 -4.83 -24.86 -12.57
N ALA A 203 -5.15 -25.27 -13.81
CA ALA A 203 -4.32 -24.99 -14.99
C ALA A 203 -4.11 -23.48 -15.24
N PHE A 204 -5.11 -22.65 -14.93
CA PHE A 204 -4.98 -21.19 -15.04
C PHE A 204 -3.99 -20.66 -14.00
N LEU A 205 -4.08 -21.14 -12.76
CA LEU A 205 -3.13 -20.75 -11.71
C LEU A 205 -1.72 -21.22 -12.04
N PHE A 206 -1.56 -22.46 -12.52
CA PHE A 206 -0.27 -23.00 -12.97
C PHE A 206 0.36 -22.08 -14.02
N TRP A 207 -0.41 -21.66 -15.03
CA TRP A 207 0.05 -20.70 -16.02
C TRP A 207 0.45 -19.36 -15.38
N ARG A 208 -0.42 -18.75 -14.58
CA ARG A 208 -0.18 -17.42 -13.99
C ARG A 208 1.02 -17.40 -13.04
N ILE A 209 1.19 -18.43 -12.23
CA ILE A 209 2.33 -18.57 -11.31
C ILE A 209 3.59 -18.82 -12.13
N SER A 210 3.56 -19.76 -13.09
CA SER A 210 4.74 -20.08 -13.88
C SER A 210 5.29 -18.86 -14.64
N THR A 211 4.42 -18.12 -15.35
CA THR A 211 4.86 -17.03 -16.24
C THR A 211 4.92 -15.66 -15.58
N GLY A 212 4.22 -15.44 -14.47
CA GLY A 212 4.21 -14.15 -13.79
C GLY A 212 3.56 -13.00 -14.57
N GLY A 213 4.07 -11.79 -14.36
CA GLY A 213 3.66 -10.57 -15.07
C GLY A 213 4.00 -10.58 -16.57
N PRO A 214 5.23 -10.98 -16.97
CA PRO A 214 5.57 -11.20 -18.38
C PRO A 214 4.73 -12.33 -19.01
N GLY A 215 4.42 -12.24 -20.31
CA GLY A 215 3.66 -13.28 -21.05
C GLY A 215 2.13 -13.23 -20.99
N LEU A 216 1.52 -12.24 -20.32
CA LEU A 216 0.09 -11.90 -20.50
C LEU A 216 -0.30 -11.62 -21.97
N PRO A 217 -1.52 -11.89 -22.42
CA PRO A 217 -1.94 -11.50 -23.76
C PRO A 217 -2.22 -9.98 -23.80
N LYS A 218 -2.37 -9.40 -24.98
CA LYS A 218 -2.52 -7.94 -25.15
C LYS A 218 -3.72 -7.36 -24.39
N GLU A 219 -4.77 -8.16 -24.18
CA GLU A 219 -5.98 -7.79 -23.46
C GLU A 219 -5.72 -7.59 -21.95
N GLY A 220 -4.62 -8.15 -21.44
CA GLY A 220 -4.13 -7.97 -20.07
C GLY A 220 -3.21 -6.77 -19.87
N THR A 221 -2.94 -5.98 -20.92
CA THR A 221 -2.13 -4.75 -20.80
C THR A 221 -2.84 -3.67 -19.99
N PRO A 222 -2.11 -2.75 -19.34
CA PRO A 222 -0.64 -2.60 -19.33
C PRO A 222 0.11 -3.66 -18.50
N TRP A 223 1.35 -3.95 -18.90
CA TRP A 223 2.25 -4.98 -18.36
C TRP A 223 2.83 -4.65 -16.98
N ASN A 224 1.98 -4.25 -16.03
CA ASN A 224 2.46 -3.64 -14.78
C ASN A 224 2.46 -4.59 -13.59
N SER A 225 2.11 -5.86 -13.77
CA SER A 225 2.11 -6.84 -12.67
C SER A 225 3.53 -7.08 -12.17
N ALA A 226 3.69 -6.98 -10.84
CA ALA A 226 4.94 -7.29 -10.15
C ALA A 226 5.21 -8.80 -9.96
N MET A 227 4.29 -9.66 -10.40
CA MET A 227 4.40 -11.10 -10.17
C MET A 227 5.66 -11.67 -10.88
N PRO A 228 6.59 -12.31 -10.16
CA PRO A 228 7.78 -12.92 -10.74
C PRO A 228 7.45 -14.06 -11.71
N VAL A 229 8.41 -14.38 -12.59
CA VAL A 229 8.36 -15.56 -13.46
C VAL A 229 8.83 -16.77 -12.65
N TRP A 230 7.92 -17.45 -11.95
CA TRP A 230 8.31 -18.44 -10.93
C TRP A 230 8.95 -19.71 -11.50
N HIS A 231 8.72 -20.07 -12.77
CA HIS A 231 9.38 -21.25 -13.34
C HIS A 231 10.91 -21.12 -13.45
N GLU A 232 11.47 -19.92 -13.20
CA GLU A 232 12.92 -19.69 -13.13
C GLU A 232 13.49 -19.94 -11.71
N TYR A 233 12.63 -20.01 -10.69
CA TYR A 233 13.02 -20.11 -9.27
C TYR A 233 12.48 -21.37 -8.59
N LEU A 234 11.31 -21.84 -9.02
CA LEU A 234 10.59 -22.96 -8.45
C LEU A 234 10.57 -24.11 -9.45
N ASN A 235 10.46 -25.34 -8.94
CA ASN A 235 10.23 -26.50 -9.78
C ASN A 235 8.71 -26.69 -10.05
N GLU A 236 8.38 -27.68 -10.88
CA GLU A 236 7.00 -28.00 -11.26
C GLU A 236 6.14 -28.40 -10.05
N ASP A 237 6.69 -29.21 -9.14
CA ASP A 237 5.99 -29.73 -7.96
C ASP A 237 5.71 -28.62 -6.94
N ASP A 238 6.66 -27.70 -6.74
CA ASP A 238 6.49 -26.53 -5.88
C ASP A 238 5.28 -25.68 -6.31
N ILE A 239 5.08 -25.49 -7.62
CA ILE A 239 3.94 -24.74 -8.14
C ILE A 239 2.63 -25.47 -7.82
N TRP A 240 2.57 -26.79 -8.02
CA TRP A 240 1.37 -27.58 -7.69
C TRP A 240 1.08 -27.62 -6.19
N ASN A 241 2.12 -27.73 -5.36
CA ASN A 241 2.04 -27.65 -3.91
C ASN A 241 1.45 -26.31 -3.48
N VAL A 242 1.98 -25.18 -4.01
CA VAL A 242 1.45 -23.84 -3.71
C VAL A 242 -0.02 -23.72 -4.14
N ILE A 243 -0.40 -24.16 -5.34
CA ILE A 243 -1.80 -24.11 -5.80
C ILE A 243 -2.71 -24.88 -4.84
N THR A 244 -2.26 -26.05 -4.38
CA THR A 244 -3.00 -26.87 -3.42
C THR A 244 -3.16 -26.14 -2.09
N PHE A 245 -2.08 -25.56 -1.56
CA PHE A 245 -2.10 -24.71 -0.36
C PHE A 245 -3.03 -23.49 -0.50
N LEU A 246 -3.03 -22.80 -1.65
CA LEU A 246 -3.90 -21.63 -1.86
C LEU A 246 -5.38 -21.98 -1.70
N TYR A 247 -5.84 -23.03 -2.41
CA TYR A 247 -7.21 -23.50 -2.32
C TYR A 247 -7.56 -24.02 -0.92
N ASP A 248 -6.62 -24.74 -0.31
CA ASP A 248 -6.76 -25.25 1.05
C ASP A 248 -6.96 -24.11 2.06
N TYR A 249 -6.09 -23.11 2.04
CA TYR A 249 -6.09 -22.01 3.01
C TYR A 249 -7.38 -21.19 2.94
N VAL A 250 -7.83 -20.85 1.73
CA VAL A 250 -9.06 -20.05 1.52
C VAL A 250 -10.34 -20.88 1.69
N GLY A 251 -10.23 -22.20 1.87
CA GLY A 251 -11.36 -23.10 2.03
C GLY A 251 -12.23 -23.18 0.77
N GLN A 252 -11.61 -23.20 -0.42
CA GLN A 252 -12.30 -23.28 -1.71
C GLN A 252 -11.84 -24.49 -2.52
N VAL A 253 -12.62 -24.87 -3.52
CA VAL A 253 -12.24 -25.90 -4.51
C VAL A 253 -12.13 -25.25 -5.89
N PRO A 254 -11.21 -25.73 -6.74
CA PRO A 254 -11.13 -25.26 -8.11
C PRO A 254 -12.37 -25.63 -8.90
N ARG A 255 -12.55 -24.96 -10.04
CA ARG A 255 -13.60 -25.32 -10.99
C ARG A 255 -13.28 -26.68 -11.65
N ILE A 256 -14.06 -27.70 -11.28
CA ILE A 256 -13.97 -29.07 -11.81
C ILE A 256 -15.23 -29.38 -12.62
N TRP A 257 -15.07 -29.86 -13.86
CA TRP A 257 -16.19 -30.17 -14.74
C TRP A 257 -16.78 -31.56 -14.50
N ASP A 258 -15.96 -32.52 -14.10
CA ASP A 258 -16.44 -33.85 -13.74
C ASP A 258 -17.20 -33.80 -12.41
N GLN A 259 -18.46 -34.20 -12.43
CA GLN A 259 -19.35 -34.10 -11.26
C GLN A 259 -18.94 -35.03 -10.12
N LYS A 260 -18.32 -36.18 -10.41
CA LYS A 260 -17.90 -37.15 -9.39
C LYS A 260 -16.67 -36.62 -8.65
N GLN A 261 -15.67 -36.16 -9.40
CA GLN A 261 -14.48 -35.51 -8.85
C GLN A 261 -14.83 -34.25 -8.05
N SER A 262 -15.72 -33.41 -8.60
CA SER A 262 -16.20 -32.19 -7.93
C SER A 262 -16.86 -32.49 -6.57
N LYS A 263 -17.67 -33.55 -6.47
CA LYS A 263 -18.28 -33.98 -5.20
C LYS A 263 -17.25 -34.45 -4.17
N ILE A 264 -16.24 -35.21 -4.59
CA ILE A 264 -15.17 -35.68 -3.70
C ILE A 264 -14.35 -34.50 -3.17
N ALA A 265 -13.91 -33.60 -4.06
CA ALA A 265 -13.15 -32.42 -3.67
C ALA A 265 -13.95 -31.50 -2.73
N SER A 266 -15.24 -31.30 -3.01
CA SER A 266 -16.13 -30.52 -2.14
C SER A 266 -16.30 -31.15 -0.76
N ALA A 267 -16.44 -32.47 -0.68
CA ALA A 267 -16.55 -33.18 0.59
C ALA A 267 -15.28 -33.06 1.45
N ILE A 268 -14.10 -33.15 0.84
CA ILE A 268 -12.81 -32.93 1.54
C ILE A 268 -12.75 -31.50 2.09
N LYS A 269 -13.08 -30.51 1.25
CA LYS A 269 -13.11 -29.10 1.64
C LYS A 269 -14.10 -28.85 2.79
N ASP A 270 -15.30 -29.41 2.74
CA ASP A 270 -16.30 -29.25 3.81
C ASP A 270 -15.83 -29.88 5.14
N ASP A 271 -15.18 -31.05 5.11
CA ASP A 271 -14.58 -31.72 6.29
C ASP A 271 -13.49 -30.84 6.92
N LEU A 272 -12.57 -30.32 6.11
CA LEU A 272 -11.47 -29.45 6.55
C LEU A 272 -11.96 -28.12 7.12
N VAL A 273 -12.90 -27.46 6.44
CA VAL A 273 -13.48 -26.19 6.92
C VAL A 273 -14.22 -26.40 8.24
N SER A 274 -14.99 -27.48 8.37
CA SER A 274 -15.68 -27.84 9.61
C SER A 274 -14.68 -28.06 10.75
N LYS A 275 -13.61 -28.83 10.50
CA LYS A 275 -12.56 -29.09 11.49
C LYS A 275 -11.88 -27.79 11.95
N ARG A 276 -11.56 -26.89 11.03
CA ARG A 276 -10.90 -25.61 11.33
C ARG A 276 -11.78 -24.64 12.10
N ALA A 277 -13.10 -24.67 11.86
CA ALA A 277 -14.05 -23.81 12.58
C ALA A 277 -14.09 -24.10 14.09
N THR A 278 -13.74 -25.32 14.51
CA THR A 278 -13.72 -25.74 15.92
C THR A 278 -12.31 -25.88 16.49
N MET A 279 -11.28 -25.54 15.71
CA MET A 279 -9.89 -25.69 16.11
C MET A 279 -9.50 -24.59 17.11
N MET A 280 -8.88 -24.99 18.22
CA MET A 280 -8.49 -24.13 19.34
C MET A 280 -7.08 -24.47 19.81
N GLY A 281 -6.47 -23.58 20.60
CA GLY A 281 -5.22 -23.85 21.31
C GLY A 281 -4.07 -24.23 20.38
N LYS A 282 -3.30 -25.25 20.76
CA LYS A 282 -2.08 -25.66 20.06
C LYS A 282 -2.33 -26.09 18.61
N GLU A 283 -3.46 -26.75 18.32
CA GLU A 283 -3.80 -27.15 16.95
C GLU A 283 -3.97 -25.92 16.03
N LEU A 284 -4.59 -24.85 16.57
CA LEU A 284 -4.76 -23.60 15.83
C LEU A 284 -3.42 -22.86 15.66
N TYR A 285 -2.58 -22.87 16.69
CA TYR A 285 -1.22 -22.33 16.63
C TYR A 285 -0.40 -23.04 15.54
N ASP A 286 -0.49 -24.36 15.47
CA ASP A 286 0.23 -25.18 14.49
C ASP A 286 -0.21 -24.93 13.05
N LEU A 287 -1.49 -24.64 12.86
CA LEU A 287 -2.03 -24.32 11.55
C LEU A 287 -1.62 -22.93 11.06
N ARG A 288 -1.49 -21.94 11.94
CA ARG A 288 -1.44 -20.51 11.55
C ARG A 288 -0.18 -19.76 11.98
N CYS A 289 0.45 -20.14 13.09
CA CYS A 289 1.47 -19.32 13.76
C CYS A 289 2.89 -19.86 13.58
N THR A 290 3.05 -21.19 13.52
CA THR A 290 4.36 -21.87 13.46
C THR A 290 5.22 -21.47 12.27
N VAL A 291 4.60 -21.14 11.14
CA VAL A 291 5.31 -20.74 9.92
C VAL A 291 6.21 -19.51 10.10
N CYS A 292 5.84 -18.64 11.06
CA CYS A 292 6.63 -17.48 11.46
C CYS A 292 7.28 -17.67 12.84
N HIS A 293 6.52 -18.16 13.82
CA HIS A 293 6.95 -18.21 15.22
C HIS A 293 7.67 -19.51 15.62
N GLY A 294 7.69 -20.52 14.75
CA GLY A 294 8.27 -21.83 15.04
C GLY A 294 7.37 -22.74 15.87
N ASP A 295 7.66 -24.04 15.88
CA ASP A 295 6.86 -25.04 16.61
C ASP A 295 6.97 -24.90 18.14
N GLN A 296 8.08 -24.32 18.60
CA GLN A 296 8.41 -24.08 20.01
C GLN A 296 8.35 -22.58 20.38
N GLY A 297 7.80 -21.73 19.51
CA GLY A 297 7.70 -20.29 19.77
C GLY A 297 9.03 -19.52 19.72
N MET A 298 10.10 -20.09 19.16
CA MET A 298 11.46 -19.51 19.13
C MET A 298 11.71 -18.51 17.98
N ALA A 299 10.67 -18.11 17.24
CA ALA A 299 10.78 -17.22 16.07
C ALA A 299 11.71 -17.75 14.96
N ASP A 300 11.73 -19.07 14.78
CA ASP A 300 12.58 -19.80 13.82
C ASP A 300 11.79 -20.50 12.70
N GLY A 301 10.52 -20.09 12.50
CA GLY A 301 9.70 -20.59 11.39
C GLY A 301 10.30 -20.28 10.01
N VAL A 302 9.87 -21.00 8.97
CA VAL A 302 10.40 -20.88 7.60
C VAL A 302 10.33 -19.47 7.01
N ALA A 303 9.41 -18.62 7.49
CA ALA A 303 9.30 -17.22 7.08
C ALA A 303 10.29 -16.29 7.82
N ALA A 304 10.73 -16.67 9.02
CA ALA A 304 11.41 -15.80 9.97
C ALA A 304 12.77 -15.29 9.47
N GLU A 305 13.51 -16.10 8.71
CA GLU A 305 14.85 -15.75 8.23
C GLU A 305 14.86 -14.42 7.45
N ARG A 306 13.82 -14.18 6.65
CA ARG A 306 13.71 -13.09 5.67
C ARG A 306 12.73 -11.98 6.10
N MET A 307 12.42 -11.90 7.38
CA MET A 307 11.55 -10.86 7.94
C MET A 307 12.37 -9.83 8.71
N TYR A 308 12.03 -8.56 8.48
CA TYR A 308 12.45 -7.46 9.35
C TYR A 308 11.24 -6.57 9.68
N PRO A 309 10.90 -6.39 10.97
CA PRO A 309 11.50 -7.03 12.14
C PRO A 309 11.27 -8.55 12.16
N LYS A 310 12.13 -9.28 12.87
CA LYS A 310 11.95 -10.71 13.14
C LYS A 310 10.64 -10.97 13.90
N PRO A 311 10.00 -12.15 13.72
CA PRO A 311 8.90 -12.60 14.58
C PRO A 311 9.30 -12.58 16.07
N ARG A 312 8.30 -12.51 16.94
CA ARG A 312 8.53 -12.54 18.39
C ARG A 312 8.88 -13.96 18.82
N ASP A 313 10.01 -14.09 19.52
CA ASP A 313 10.32 -15.26 20.34
C ASP A 313 9.53 -15.16 21.65
N PHE A 314 8.74 -16.19 21.95
CA PHE A 314 7.87 -16.27 23.12
C PHE A 314 8.55 -16.91 24.34
N THR A 315 9.73 -17.52 24.17
CA THR A 315 10.36 -18.35 25.21
C THR A 315 10.82 -17.60 26.46
N LEU A 316 11.01 -16.28 26.36
CA LEU A 316 11.40 -15.44 27.50
C LEU A 316 10.23 -14.64 28.10
N GLY A 317 9.01 -14.80 27.59
CA GLY A 317 7.86 -14.01 28.04
C GLY A 317 7.96 -12.49 27.79
N LEU A 318 8.93 -12.04 26.98
CA LEU A 318 9.19 -10.62 26.77
C LEU A 318 8.37 -10.07 25.58
N PHE A 319 7.23 -9.47 25.87
CA PHE A 319 6.36 -8.85 24.87
C PHE A 319 6.57 -7.33 24.74
N LYS A 320 6.81 -6.86 23.51
CA LYS A 320 7.08 -5.44 23.19
C LYS A 320 5.88 -4.51 23.41
N TYR A 321 4.65 -5.02 23.25
CA TYR A 321 3.41 -4.23 23.23
C TYR A 321 2.51 -4.55 24.42
N LYS A 322 3.02 -4.31 25.62
CA LYS A 322 2.28 -4.45 26.88
C LYS A 322 1.78 -3.11 27.43
N THR A 323 0.63 -3.09 28.11
CA THR A 323 0.10 -1.91 28.82
C THR A 323 0.30 -1.98 30.33
N THR A 324 0.81 -3.11 30.83
CA THR A 324 1.08 -3.33 32.26
C THR A 324 2.31 -2.52 32.71
N PRO A 325 2.34 -1.99 33.93
CA PRO A 325 3.44 -1.14 34.41
C PRO A 325 4.73 -1.94 34.70
N GLY A 326 5.87 -1.25 34.64
CA GLY A 326 7.18 -1.77 35.10
C GLY A 326 7.57 -3.13 34.50
N SER A 327 8.07 -4.02 35.36
CA SER A 327 8.52 -5.38 35.01
C SER A 327 7.39 -6.41 34.91
N LEU A 328 6.13 -6.06 35.17
CA LEU A 328 5.02 -7.01 35.09
C LEU A 328 4.93 -7.64 33.69
N PRO A 329 4.48 -8.89 33.52
CA PRO A 329 4.30 -9.44 32.18
C PRO A 329 3.17 -8.74 31.41
N ALA A 330 3.08 -9.01 30.11
CA ALA A 330 1.93 -8.58 29.31
C ALA A 330 0.62 -9.18 29.86
N SER A 331 -0.45 -8.38 29.81
CA SER A 331 -1.79 -8.86 30.16
C SER A 331 -2.38 -9.72 29.04
N ASP A 332 -3.41 -10.50 29.37
CA ASP A 332 -4.15 -11.29 28.36
C ASP A 332 -4.79 -10.39 27.31
N ASP A 333 -5.25 -9.20 27.72
CA ASP A 333 -5.78 -8.18 26.82
C ASP A 333 -4.72 -7.67 25.84
N ASP A 334 -3.48 -7.49 26.28
CA ASP A 334 -2.38 -7.05 25.40
C ASP A 334 -2.10 -8.09 24.31
N LEU A 335 -2.04 -9.37 24.70
CA LEU A 335 -1.83 -10.49 23.79
C LEU A 335 -3.02 -10.64 22.83
N PHE A 336 -4.25 -10.62 23.36
CA PHE A 336 -5.49 -10.69 22.59
C PHE A 336 -5.55 -9.59 21.53
N ASN A 337 -5.34 -8.32 21.93
CA ASN A 337 -5.43 -7.20 21.00
C ASN A 337 -4.32 -7.24 19.94
N THR A 338 -3.11 -7.68 20.31
CA THR A 338 -2.00 -7.85 19.37
C THR A 338 -2.32 -8.91 18.31
N ILE A 339 -2.89 -10.05 18.70
CA ILE A 339 -3.29 -11.10 17.74
C ILE A 339 -4.49 -10.64 16.90
N LYS A 340 -5.48 -10.03 17.53
CA LYS A 340 -6.73 -9.61 16.87
C LYS A 340 -6.50 -8.55 15.80
N HIS A 341 -5.70 -7.52 16.11
CA HIS A 341 -5.50 -6.37 15.25
C HIS A 341 -4.18 -6.38 14.49
N GLY A 342 -3.23 -7.24 14.87
CA GLY A 342 -1.93 -7.32 14.25
C GLY A 342 -1.04 -6.12 14.57
N LEU A 343 0.05 -6.00 13.83
CA LEU A 343 1.04 -4.94 14.00
C LEU A 343 1.34 -4.29 12.65
N MET A 344 0.83 -3.07 12.44
CA MET A 344 1.06 -2.28 11.22
C MET A 344 2.56 -2.17 10.89
N ALA A 345 2.89 -2.21 9.59
CA ALA A 345 4.26 -2.17 9.08
C ALA A 345 5.17 -3.31 9.61
N THR A 346 4.60 -4.49 9.87
CA THR A 346 5.33 -5.73 10.18
C THR A 346 4.72 -6.92 9.41
N GLY A 347 5.26 -8.11 9.59
CA GLY A 347 4.70 -9.35 9.06
C GLY A 347 3.52 -9.94 9.84
N MET A 348 3.12 -9.34 10.98
CA MET A 348 2.05 -9.86 11.84
C MET A 348 0.69 -9.24 11.46
N PRO A 349 -0.21 -9.98 10.76
CA PRO A 349 -1.52 -9.47 10.36
C PRO A 349 -2.50 -9.43 11.55
N GLY A 350 -3.65 -8.77 11.34
CA GLY A 350 -4.78 -8.86 12.26
C GLY A 350 -5.65 -10.07 11.96
N TRP A 351 -5.79 -10.99 12.92
CA TRP A 351 -6.48 -12.25 12.72
C TRP A 351 -8.01 -12.18 12.83
N SER A 352 -8.58 -11.01 13.17
CA SER A 352 -10.03 -10.85 13.38
C SER A 352 -10.89 -11.11 12.15
N SER A 353 -10.30 -11.12 10.95
CA SER A 353 -11.02 -11.42 9.71
C SER A 353 -11.22 -12.92 9.47
N LEU A 354 -10.37 -13.77 10.07
CA LEU A 354 -10.39 -15.23 9.88
C LEU A 354 -10.75 -16.01 11.16
N LEU A 355 -10.38 -15.50 12.33
CA LEU A 355 -10.54 -16.20 13.62
C LEU A 355 -11.59 -15.52 14.49
N SER A 356 -12.35 -16.33 15.23
CA SER A 356 -13.27 -15.82 16.25
C SER A 356 -12.52 -15.31 17.49
N ASP A 357 -13.17 -14.47 18.30
CA ASP A 357 -12.60 -14.01 19.57
C ASP A 357 -12.28 -15.18 20.52
N GLU A 358 -13.06 -16.26 20.48
CA GLU A 358 -12.82 -17.48 21.28
C GLU A 358 -11.57 -18.22 20.79
N GLN A 359 -11.41 -18.36 19.48
CA GLN A 359 -10.21 -18.95 18.88
C GLN A 359 -8.95 -18.14 19.24
N ILE A 360 -9.00 -16.82 19.12
CA ILE A 360 -7.89 -15.94 19.49
C ILE A 360 -7.55 -16.08 20.98
N LYS A 361 -8.56 -16.09 21.86
CA LYS A 361 -8.34 -16.29 23.30
C LYS A 361 -7.68 -17.63 23.62
N SER A 362 -8.03 -18.69 22.88
CA SER A 362 -7.42 -20.01 23.11
C SER A 362 -5.93 -20.09 22.76
N LEU A 363 -5.40 -19.14 21.98
CA LEU A 363 -3.98 -19.06 21.69
C LEU A 363 -3.18 -18.49 22.88
N ILE A 364 -3.80 -17.72 23.77
CA ILE A 364 -3.10 -17.02 24.86
C ILE A 364 -2.39 -18.00 25.82
N PRO A 365 -3.04 -19.07 26.33
CA PRO A 365 -2.35 -20.06 27.16
C PRO A 365 -1.21 -20.77 26.41
N VAL A 366 -1.34 -21.00 25.10
CA VAL A 366 -0.30 -21.61 24.27
C VAL A 366 0.94 -20.71 24.22
N LEU A 367 0.74 -19.40 23.98
CA LEU A 367 1.83 -18.43 23.95
C LEU A 367 2.54 -18.31 25.29
N LYS A 368 1.79 -18.30 26.40
CA LYS A 368 2.35 -18.31 27.76
C LYS A 368 3.08 -19.62 28.06
N GLY A 369 2.59 -20.76 27.56
CA GLY A 369 3.20 -22.06 27.76
C GLY A 369 4.56 -22.25 27.09
N PHE A 370 4.95 -21.41 26.13
CA PHE A 370 6.32 -21.43 25.58
C PHE A 370 7.35 -20.81 26.52
N ASP A 371 6.92 -20.03 27.50
CA ASP A 371 7.79 -19.29 28.40
C ASP A 371 8.54 -20.24 29.34
N ILE A 372 9.85 -20.32 29.15
CA ILE A 372 10.78 -21.05 30.03
C ILE A 372 11.29 -20.17 31.18
N ALA A 373 11.06 -18.86 31.12
CA ALA A 373 11.43 -17.93 32.18
C ALA A 373 10.44 -17.95 33.35
N SER A 374 9.34 -18.71 33.24
CA SER A 374 8.33 -18.89 34.29
C SER A 374 7.74 -17.55 34.77
N THR A 375 7.34 -16.69 33.83
CA THR A 375 6.82 -15.34 34.10
C THR A 375 5.34 -15.32 34.50
N TRP A 376 4.55 -16.29 34.01
CA TRP A 376 3.11 -16.41 34.28
C TRP A 376 2.64 -17.55 35.19
N PRO A 377 3.43 -18.56 35.58
CA PRO A 377 3.02 -19.53 36.60
C PRO A 377 2.68 -18.84 37.94
N PRO A 378 1.77 -19.42 38.74
CA PRO A 378 1.60 -19.02 40.14
C PRO A 378 2.92 -19.12 40.92
N GLU A 379 3.14 -18.23 41.88
CA GLU A 379 4.37 -18.24 42.71
C GLU A 379 4.51 -19.53 43.54
N ASP A 380 3.41 -20.21 43.82
CA ASP A 380 3.32 -21.47 44.55
C ASP A 380 3.18 -22.71 43.65
N ALA A 381 3.51 -22.59 42.35
CA ALA A 381 3.52 -23.72 41.42
C ALA A 381 4.50 -24.82 41.86
N ASP A 382 4.02 -26.07 41.90
CA ASP A 382 4.84 -27.24 42.22
C ASP A 382 5.88 -27.52 41.11
N ASP A 383 7.04 -28.07 41.48
CA ASP A 383 8.11 -28.41 40.51
C ASP A 383 7.65 -29.41 39.43
N ASP A 384 6.67 -30.27 39.73
CA ASP A 384 6.11 -31.24 38.77
C ASP A 384 5.09 -30.62 37.79
N ALA A 385 4.80 -29.33 37.93
CA ALA A 385 4.02 -28.55 36.99
C ALA A 385 4.86 -28.07 35.78
N PHE A 386 6.18 -28.30 35.79
CA PHE A 386 7.09 -27.93 34.71
C PHE A 386 7.57 -29.16 33.92
N ASP A 387 7.78 -28.98 32.62
CA ASP A 387 8.41 -30.00 31.77
C ASP A 387 9.95 -29.98 31.89
N ASP A 388 10.61 -30.92 31.20
CA ASP A 388 12.08 -31.04 31.21
C ASP A 388 12.80 -29.80 30.65
N ASP A 389 12.10 -28.99 29.84
CA ASP A 389 12.61 -27.75 29.25
C ASP A 389 12.31 -26.52 30.13
N GLY A 390 11.63 -26.71 31.27
CA GLY A 390 11.26 -25.65 32.20
C GLY A 390 9.97 -24.89 31.83
N ARG A 391 9.15 -25.43 30.92
CA ARG A 391 7.87 -24.83 30.54
C ARG A 391 6.77 -25.24 31.49
N TYR A 392 5.89 -24.31 31.80
CA TYR A 392 4.72 -24.57 32.63
C TYR A 392 3.65 -25.36 31.87
N THR A 393 3.18 -26.46 32.46
CA THR A 393 2.30 -27.44 31.81
C THR A 393 0.83 -27.34 32.24
N LYS A 394 0.51 -26.48 33.20
CA LYS A 394 -0.88 -26.26 33.67
C LYS A 394 -1.48 -25.02 33.01
N ASP A 395 -2.80 -24.91 33.08
CA ASP A 395 -3.57 -23.83 32.44
C ASP A 395 -3.97 -22.69 33.39
N ASP A 396 -3.50 -22.70 34.64
CA ASP A 396 -3.84 -21.74 35.70
C ASP A 396 -2.84 -20.57 35.81
N PHE A 397 -2.39 -20.07 34.65
CA PHE A 397 -1.54 -18.89 34.56
C PHE A 397 -2.12 -17.67 35.29
N ILE A 398 -1.26 -16.87 35.91
CA ILE A 398 -1.67 -15.59 36.51
C ILE A 398 -2.21 -14.64 35.42
N SER A 399 -3.18 -13.81 35.81
CA SER A 399 -3.77 -12.78 34.96
C SER A 399 -3.46 -11.40 35.53
N ILE A 400 -2.77 -10.59 34.73
CA ILE A 400 -2.37 -9.22 35.12
C ILE A 400 -3.48 -8.25 34.70
N THR A 401 -3.94 -7.43 35.65
CA THR A 401 -5.04 -6.47 35.40
C THR A 401 -4.60 -5.02 35.54
N GLU A 402 -3.40 -4.80 36.10
CA GLU A 402 -2.78 -3.51 36.27
C GLU A 402 -2.46 -2.88 34.92
N ARG A 403 -2.67 -1.57 34.80
CA ARG A 403 -2.34 -0.79 33.61
C ARG A 403 -1.52 0.43 33.98
N GLU A 404 -0.66 0.84 33.06
CA GLU A 404 0.12 2.07 33.20
C GLU A 404 -0.85 3.26 33.39
N PRO A 405 -0.73 4.02 34.49
CA PRO A 405 -1.64 5.12 34.76
C PRO A 405 -1.38 6.29 33.82
N PHE A 406 -2.45 6.97 33.42
CA PHE A 406 -2.39 8.22 32.63
C PHE A 406 -2.54 9.49 33.47
N GLU A 407 -2.29 9.39 34.77
CA GLU A 407 -2.31 10.55 35.66
C GLU A 407 -1.22 11.55 35.26
N GLY A 408 -1.48 12.83 35.51
CA GLY A 408 -0.53 13.90 35.15
C GLY A 408 -0.44 14.18 33.65
N ALA A 409 -1.40 13.73 32.84
CA ALA A 409 -1.43 14.01 31.40
C ALA A 409 -1.33 15.52 31.12
N VAL A 410 -0.30 15.90 30.35
CA VAL A 410 -0.06 17.29 29.96
C VAL A 410 -0.67 17.59 28.60
N ASP A 411 -1.39 18.70 28.50
CA ASP A 411 -1.98 19.17 27.26
C ASP A 411 -0.95 19.39 26.14
N TYR A 412 -1.39 19.16 24.91
CA TYR A 412 -0.60 19.41 23.71
C TYR A 412 -0.52 20.93 23.43
N THR A 413 0.50 21.60 23.98
CA THR A 413 0.73 23.04 23.81
C THR A 413 2.16 23.35 23.32
N PRO A 414 2.42 24.53 22.72
CA PRO A 414 3.77 24.93 22.31
C PRO A 414 4.81 24.90 23.43
N GLU A 415 4.42 25.23 24.67
CA GLU A 415 5.28 25.16 25.86
C GLU A 415 5.66 23.72 26.15
N SER A 416 4.69 22.80 26.09
CA SER A 416 4.90 21.37 26.27
C SER A 416 5.84 20.79 25.21
N LEU A 417 5.71 21.22 23.95
CA LEU A 417 6.62 20.82 22.86
C LEU A 417 8.05 21.32 23.07
N THR A 418 8.20 22.55 23.53
CA THR A 418 9.52 23.15 23.81
C THR A 418 10.21 22.37 24.93
N ARG A 419 9.49 22.12 26.03
CA ARG A 419 10.01 21.33 27.14
C ARG A 419 10.32 19.89 26.72
N GLY A 420 9.43 19.27 25.96
CA GLY A 420 9.60 17.91 25.46
C GLY A 420 10.83 17.74 24.58
N LYS A 421 11.10 18.73 23.72
CA LYS A 421 12.32 18.77 22.92
C LYS A 421 13.58 18.82 23.77
N GLU A 422 13.63 19.66 24.80
CA GLU A 422 14.80 19.75 25.71
C GLU A 422 15.11 18.43 26.41
N VAL A 423 14.07 17.71 26.84
CA VAL A 423 14.22 16.41 27.50
C VAL A 423 14.62 15.35 26.48
N PHE A 424 14.00 15.35 25.30
CA PHE A 424 14.33 14.43 24.20
C PHE A 424 15.79 14.57 23.75
N ASP A 425 16.29 15.80 23.63
CA ASP A 425 17.68 16.09 23.26
C ASP A 425 18.68 15.53 24.29
N LYS A 426 18.28 15.41 25.57
CA LYS A 426 19.12 14.87 26.66
C LYS A 426 19.07 13.36 26.78
N ALA A 427 17.90 12.75 26.59
CA ALA A 427 17.68 11.34 26.92
C ALA A 427 17.51 10.41 25.69
N CYS A 428 17.08 10.95 24.54
CA CYS A 428 16.64 10.13 23.40
C CYS A 428 17.51 10.31 22.15
N LYS A 429 18.17 11.46 22.02
CA LYS A 429 18.91 11.89 20.82
C LYS A 429 20.00 10.91 20.37
N GLU A 430 20.69 10.26 21.29
CA GLU A 430 21.79 9.35 20.96
C GLU A 430 21.36 8.19 20.06
N CYS A 431 20.15 7.66 20.28
CA CYS A 431 19.59 6.57 19.48
C CYS A 431 18.67 7.08 18.37
N HIS A 432 17.79 8.05 18.67
CA HIS A 432 16.76 8.49 17.72
C HIS A 432 17.22 9.61 16.77
N GLY A 433 18.36 10.25 17.04
CA GLY A 433 18.81 11.45 16.35
C GLY A 433 18.02 12.70 16.77
N ALA A 434 18.56 13.89 16.49
CA ALA A 434 17.96 15.17 16.92
C ALA A 434 16.58 15.44 16.28
N THR A 435 16.30 14.83 15.14
CA THR A 435 15.04 14.98 14.40
C THR A 435 14.15 13.74 14.48
N GLY A 436 14.54 12.74 15.29
CA GLY A 436 13.76 11.51 15.47
C GLY A 436 13.77 10.54 14.29
N ARG A 437 14.64 10.69 13.30
CA ARG A 437 14.69 9.77 12.12
C ARG A 437 15.32 8.41 12.41
N GLY A 438 15.83 8.19 13.61
CA GLY A 438 16.48 6.93 14.00
C GLY A 438 17.92 6.79 13.50
N ASN A 439 18.56 7.91 13.13
CA ASN A 439 19.99 7.94 12.85
C ASN A 439 20.77 7.91 14.17
N ILE A 440 21.49 6.83 14.42
CA ILE A 440 22.23 6.61 15.66
C ILE A 440 23.46 7.53 15.65
N THR A 441 23.59 8.35 16.69
CA THR A 441 24.72 9.31 16.82
C THR A 441 25.74 8.88 17.87
N SER A 442 25.43 7.88 18.69
CA SER A 442 26.33 7.34 19.71
C SER A 442 27.42 6.40 19.18
N GLY A 443 27.35 5.99 17.90
CA GLY A 443 28.21 4.95 17.34
C GLY A 443 27.95 3.55 17.91
N LYS A 444 26.90 3.35 18.70
CA LYS A 444 26.57 2.05 19.29
C LYS A 444 25.70 1.23 18.37
N ARG A 445 26.17 0.02 18.04
CA ARG A 445 25.35 -0.98 17.37
C ARG A 445 24.33 -1.57 18.35
N LEU A 446 23.09 -1.10 18.24
CA LEU A 446 21.91 -1.62 18.95
C LEU A 446 21.51 -3.03 18.48
N GLU A 447 21.24 -3.91 19.44
CA GLU A 447 20.74 -5.28 19.27
C GLU A 447 19.55 -5.52 20.22
N ASP A 448 18.64 -6.42 19.89
CA ASP A 448 17.70 -6.94 20.89
C ASP A 448 18.36 -7.96 21.83
N ASP A 449 17.61 -8.42 22.84
CA ASP A 449 18.12 -9.33 23.87
C ASP A 449 18.54 -10.70 23.29
N TRP A 450 18.17 -11.00 22.04
CA TRP A 450 18.58 -12.20 21.30
C TRP A 450 19.77 -11.95 20.37
N GLY A 451 20.37 -10.75 20.40
CA GLY A 451 21.52 -10.38 19.58
C GLY A 451 21.15 -9.99 18.14
N PHE A 452 19.86 -9.89 17.79
CA PHE A 452 19.47 -9.44 16.45
C PHE A 452 19.55 -7.93 16.34
N ARG A 453 20.07 -7.46 15.20
CA ARG A 453 20.11 -6.04 14.88
C ARG A 453 18.72 -5.41 14.95
N ILE A 454 18.61 -4.27 15.65
CA ILE A 454 17.39 -3.47 15.68
C ILE A 454 17.68 -1.98 15.45
N TRP A 455 16.93 -1.38 14.52
CA TRP A 455 16.99 0.05 14.28
C TRP A 455 15.90 0.80 15.05
N PRO A 456 16.22 1.96 15.63
CA PRO A 456 15.20 2.88 16.13
C PRO A 456 14.25 3.25 15.00
N ARG A 457 12.95 3.29 15.32
CA ARG A 457 11.95 3.68 14.33
C ARG A 457 12.12 5.15 13.96
N ASP A 458 11.78 5.46 12.71
CA ASP A 458 11.69 6.83 12.25
C ASP A 458 10.41 7.46 12.80
N LEU A 459 10.58 8.31 13.81
CA LEU A 459 9.51 9.02 14.52
C LEU A 459 8.82 10.07 13.63
N THR A 460 9.33 10.33 12.43
CA THR A 460 8.66 11.19 11.46
C THR A 460 7.60 10.44 10.65
N LYS A 461 7.62 9.09 10.67
CA LYS A 461 6.75 8.20 9.89
C LYS A 461 5.67 7.54 10.78
N ALA A 462 4.54 8.23 10.96
CA ALA A 462 3.43 7.79 11.81
C ALA A 462 2.94 6.35 11.50
N TRP A 463 2.94 5.93 10.24
CA TRP A 463 2.53 4.58 9.83
C TRP A 463 3.43 3.45 10.37
N THR A 464 4.61 3.78 10.92
CA THR A 464 5.54 2.81 11.53
C THR A 464 5.34 2.64 13.05
N TYR A 465 4.38 3.37 13.64
CA TYR A 465 4.18 3.40 15.09
C TYR A 465 3.49 2.14 15.63
N ARG A 466 3.05 1.22 14.76
CA ARG A 466 2.39 -0.05 15.11
C ARG A 466 1.13 0.26 15.94
N VAL A 467 0.96 -0.37 17.11
CA VAL A 467 -0.19 -0.17 18.00
C VAL A 467 -0.29 1.24 18.60
N SER A 468 0.75 2.07 18.46
CA SER A 468 0.77 3.41 19.05
C SER A 468 0.07 4.47 18.21
N GLU A 469 -0.07 4.27 16.89
CA GLU A 469 -0.87 5.17 16.05
C GLU A 469 -2.34 4.78 16.17
N VAL A 470 -3.19 5.72 16.59
CA VAL A 470 -4.61 5.49 16.76
C VAL A 470 -5.39 6.30 15.73
N ALA A 471 -6.12 5.61 14.86
CA ALA A 471 -7.08 6.23 13.96
C ALA A 471 -8.44 6.40 14.66
N ASP A 472 -8.92 7.64 14.75
CA ASP A 472 -10.27 7.98 15.24
C ASP A 472 -10.87 9.04 14.31
N ALA A 473 -12.20 9.04 14.16
CA ALA A 473 -12.90 10.03 13.33
C ALA A 473 -12.80 11.44 13.93
N ASP A 474 -12.65 11.55 15.25
CA ASP A 474 -12.31 12.80 15.92
C ASP A 474 -10.78 12.96 15.97
N PRO A 475 -10.20 13.93 15.24
CA PRO A 475 -8.75 14.13 15.18
C PRO A 475 -8.16 14.55 16.54
N VAL A 476 -8.94 15.18 17.43
CA VAL A 476 -8.47 15.54 18.78
C VAL A 476 -8.35 14.28 19.62
N LYS A 477 -9.34 13.39 19.53
CA LYS A 477 -9.33 12.11 20.24
C LYS A 477 -8.23 11.18 19.71
N ALA A 478 -8.08 11.07 18.39
CA ALA A 478 -6.99 10.34 17.74
C ALA A 478 -5.62 10.82 18.25
N ARG A 479 -5.42 12.14 18.31
CA ARG A 479 -4.21 12.76 18.87
C ARG A 479 -3.97 12.34 20.30
N SER A 480 -4.94 12.57 21.19
CA SER A 480 -4.78 12.30 22.62
C SER A 480 -4.50 10.83 22.91
N GLN A 481 -5.19 9.91 22.22
CA GLN A 481 -4.95 8.48 22.36
C GLN A 481 -3.57 8.06 21.83
N THR A 482 -3.14 8.60 20.70
CA THR A 482 -1.79 8.34 20.16
C THR A 482 -0.71 8.81 21.14
N ILE A 483 -0.85 10.01 21.73
CA ILE A 483 0.08 10.53 22.74
C ILE A 483 0.10 9.63 23.98
N GLN A 484 -1.06 9.14 24.45
CA GLN A 484 -1.13 8.17 25.55
C GLN A 484 -0.34 6.89 25.23
N ARG A 485 -0.49 6.34 24.02
CA ARG A 485 0.26 5.15 23.62
C ARG A 485 1.77 5.39 23.50
N ILE A 486 2.17 6.57 23.03
CA ILE A 486 3.59 6.97 23.02
C ILE A 486 4.11 7.06 24.46
N TYR A 487 3.34 7.69 25.35
CA TYR A 487 3.67 7.78 26.78
C TYR A 487 3.81 6.39 27.43
N GLU A 488 2.94 5.42 27.11
CA GLU A 488 3.11 4.04 27.60
C GLU A 488 4.44 3.44 27.15
N ARG A 489 4.80 3.57 25.86
CA ARG A 489 6.07 3.03 25.34
C ARG A 489 7.29 3.68 26.00
N LEU A 490 7.21 4.99 26.25
CA LEU A 490 8.27 5.73 26.91
C LEU A 490 8.38 5.34 28.39
N SER A 491 7.25 5.22 29.07
CA SER A 491 7.20 4.92 30.50
C SER A 491 7.66 3.50 30.77
N ILE A 492 7.00 2.51 30.16
CA ILE A 492 7.24 1.08 30.35
C ILE A 492 8.54 0.64 29.69
N GLY A 493 8.97 1.31 28.63
CA GLY A 493 10.01 0.83 27.72
C GLY A 493 9.46 -0.15 26.70
N ILE A 494 10.36 -0.69 25.87
CA ILE A 494 10.02 -1.74 24.89
C ILE A 494 10.86 -2.96 25.22
N THR A 495 10.30 -3.86 26.03
CA THR A 495 10.96 -5.07 26.51
C THR A 495 11.56 -5.91 25.38
N GLY A 496 12.74 -6.49 25.60
CA GLY A 496 13.46 -7.18 24.54
C GLY A 496 14.07 -6.23 23.51
N THR A 497 14.31 -4.96 23.85
CA THR A 497 15.03 -4.01 22.99
C THR A 497 15.86 -3.05 23.85
N PRO A 498 16.81 -2.31 23.25
CA PRO A 498 17.58 -1.28 23.95
C PRO A 498 16.78 -0.05 24.39
N MET A 499 15.47 0.02 24.14
CA MET A 499 14.62 1.14 24.57
C MET A 499 14.19 0.92 26.02
N PRO A 500 14.80 1.63 27.00
CA PRO A 500 14.58 1.37 28.41
C PRO A 500 13.25 1.91 28.89
N ALA A 501 12.83 1.47 30.07
CA ALA A 501 11.78 2.13 30.84
C ALA A 501 12.29 3.49 31.35
N HIS A 502 11.50 4.55 31.17
CA HIS A 502 11.80 5.87 31.73
C HIS A 502 11.05 6.17 33.02
N ARG A 503 10.26 5.21 33.52
CA ARG A 503 9.82 5.13 34.93
C ARG A 503 10.71 4.19 35.72
N ALA A 504 10.71 4.33 37.05
CA ALA A 504 11.32 3.34 37.92
C ALA A 504 10.64 1.97 37.77
N VAL A 505 11.48 0.93 37.61
CA VAL A 505 11.05 -0.46 37.48
C VAL A 505 10.85 -1.11 38.86
N GLU A 506 11.59 -0.64 39.87
CA GLU A 506 11.49 -1.11 41.26
C GLU A 506 10.83 -0.05 42.15
N GLU A 507 10.06 -0.52 43.13
CA GLU A 507 9.39 0.35 44.10
C GLU A 507 10.41 1.11 44.97
N GLY A 508 10.23 2.42 45.12
CA GLY A 508 11.10 3.30 45.90
C GLY A 508 12.25 3.96 45.11
N ASN A 509 12.51 3.53 43.87
CA ASN A 509 13.47 4.19 42.98
C ASN A 509 12.86 5.44 42.31
N LYS A 510 13.71 6.42 41.98
CA LYS A 510 13.28 7.61 41.24
C LYS A 510 13.19 7.31 39.75
N ASP A 511 12.21 7.90 39.10
CA ASP A 511 12.09 7.82 37.64
C ASP A 511 13.33 8.42 36.95
N PRO A 512 13.90 7.74 35.95
CA PRO A 512 14.92 8.32 35.07
C PRO A 512 14.46 9.62 34.39
N ILE A 513 13.18 9.70 34.02
CA ILE A 513 12.53 10.91 33.50
C ILE A 513 11.27 11.17 34.32
N SER A 514 11.13 12.39 34.86
CA SER A 514 9.96 12.76 35.66
C SER A 514 8.64 12.53 34.92
N LEU A 515 7.55 12.28 35.65
CA LEU A 515 6.22 12.04 35.08
C LEU A 515 5.79 13.14 34.09
N ASP A 516 5.93 14.41 34.48
CA ASP A 516 5.59 15.56 33.63
C ASP A 516 6.47 15.60 32.36
N ASP A 517 7.79 15.38 32.52
CA ASP A 517 8.72 15.37 31.39
C ASP A 517 8.42 14.22 30.41
N ARG A 518 7.94 13.06 30.89
CA ARG A 518 7.52 11.95 30.02
C ARG A 518 6.34 12.36 29.13
N TRP A 519 5.37 13.09 29.65
CA TRP A 519 4.26 13.63 28.85
C TRP A 519 4.70 14.71 27.86
N HIS A 520 5.61 15.59 28.28
CA HIS A 520 6.20 16.58 27.38
C HIS A 520 6.94 15.91 26.21
N VAL A 521 7.72 14.86 26.47
CA VAL A 521 8.41 14.08 25.43
C VAL A 521 7.39 13.38 24.52
N ALA A 522 6.33 12.78 25.06
CA ALA A 522 5.29 12.15 24.24
C ALA A 522 4.60 13.15 23.29
N ASN A 523 4.27 14.35 23.78
CA ASN A 523 3.76 15.45 22.96
C ASN A 523 4.76 15.85 21.86
N TYR A 524 6.04 15.98 22.21
CA TYR A 524 7.09 16.32 21.24
C TYR A 524 7.25 15.23 20.16
N VAL A 525 7.30 13.95 20.54
CA VAL A 525 7.38 12.82 19.60
C VAL A 525 6.18 12.78 18.66
N TYR A 526 4.98 13.05 19.16
CA TYR A 526 3.78 13.18 18.31
C TYR A 526 3.93 14.31 17.28
N SER A 527 4.57 15.42 17.66
CA SER A 527 4.78 16.59 16.79
C SER A 527 5.79 16.38 15.66
N LEU A 528 6.68 15.38 15.77
CA LEU A 528 7.70 15.06 14.75
C LEU A 528 7.10 14.44 13.47
N ARG A 529 5.87 13.95 13.54
CA ARG A 529 5.21 13.23 12.43
C ARG A 529 5.04 14.15 11.23
N LYS A 530 5.42 13.67 10.03
CA LYS A 530 5.23 14.40 8.78
C LYS A 530 3.73 14.51 8.44
N THR A 531 3.26 15.74 8.28
CA THR A 531 1.85 16.05 7.93
C THR A 531 1.71 16.87 6.64
N ALA A 532 2.82 17.39 6.10
CA ALA A 532 2.83 18.42 5.05
C ALA A 532 2.70 17.89 3.60
N GLY A 533 2.38 16.61 3.41
CA GLY A 533 2.26 16.01 2.08
C GLY A 533 1.36 14.79 2.11
N PRO A 534 0.93 14.30 0.93
CA PRO A 534 0.26 13.03 0.86
C PRO A 534 1.16 11.95 1.49
N LEU A 535 0.56 11.14 2.35
CA LEU A 535 1.22 9.96 2.90
C LEU A 535 1.52 8.96 1.78
N PRO A 536 2.49 8.05 1.97
CA PRO A 536 2.79 7.04 0.96
C PRO A 536 1.53 6.30 0.49
N GLY A 537 1.25 6.36 -0.82
CA GLY A 537 0.07 5.72 -1.44
C GLY A 537 -1.16 6.62 -1.63
N GLU A 538 -1.20 7.83 -1.06
CA GLU A 538 -2.34 8.75 -1.22
C GLU A 538 -2.36 9.47 -2.59
N SER A 539 -1.25 9.51 -3.30
CA SER A 539 -1.16 10.16 -4.60
C SER A 539 -0.27 9.40 -5.57
N ASN A 540 -0.76 9.22 -6.80
CA ASN A 540 -0.04 8.56 -7.89
C ASN A 540 0.52 9.56 -8.92
N VAL A 541 0.39 10.87 -8.67
CA VAL A 541 0.75 11.94 -9.60
C VAL A 541 1.67 12.96 -8.94
N LEU A 542 2.89 13.08 -9.48
CA LEU A 542 3.82 14.17 -9.21
C LEU A 542 3.51 15.34 -10.16
N SER A 543 2.95 16.42 -9.62
CA SER A 543 2.73 17.66 -10.38
C SER A 543 3.91 18.61 -10.16
N ALA A 544 4.65 18.91 -11.23
CA ALA A 544 5.78 19.83 -11.15
C ALA A 544 5.28 21.30 -11.10
N SER A 545 5.90 22.13 -10.25
CA SER A 545 5.55 23.56 -10.14
C SER A 545 6.36 24.40 -11.13
N LYS A 546 5.68 25.26 -11.91
CA LYS A 546 6.35 26.21 -12.82
C LYS A 546 6.93 27.38 -12.02
N VAL A 547 8.23 27.65 -12.18
CA VAL A 547 8.96 28.71 -11.46
C VAL A 547 9.78 29.58 -12.40
N THR A 548 10.04 30.81 -12.01
CA THR A 548 10.89 31.74 -12.77
C THR A 548 12.38 31.43 -12.59
N SER A 549 12.77 31.16 -11.34
CA SER A 549 14.14 30.83 -10.94
C SER A 549 14.19 29.41 -10.41
N LEU A 550 15.20 28.65 -10.81
CA LEU A 550 15.39 27.27 -10.36
C LEU A 550 16.22 27.23 -9.06
N PRO A 551 15.96 26.25 -8.17
CA PRO A 551 16.81 25.95 -7.03
C PRO A 551 18.25 25.69 -7.49
N THR A 552 19.21 26.22 -6.73
CA THR A 552 20.64 26.01 -6.99
C THR A 552 21.26 24.96 -6.07
N ASP A 553 20.58 24.59 -4.99
CA ASP A 553 21.02 23.61 -4.01
C ASP A 553 19.81 22.88 -3.36
N VAL A 554 20.11 21.80 -2.65
CA VAL A 554 19.11 20.91 -2.01
C VAL A 554 18.35 21.54 -0.84
N ASN A 555 18.84 22.64 -0.27
CA ASN A 555 18.24 23.33 0.88
C ASN A 555 17.60 24.69 0.50
N SER A 556 17.48 24.98 -0.79
CA SER A 556 16.87 26.21 -1.28
C SER A 556 15.41 26.37 -0.81
N GLU A 557 15.04 27.54 -0.32
CA GLU A 557 13.66 27.90 0.06
C GLU A 557 12.69 27.85 -1.14
N LEU A 558 13.20 27.85 -2.38
CA LEU A 558 12.39 27.70 -3.59
C LEU A 558 11.66 26.35 -3.64
N TRP A 559 12.11 25.35 -2.89
CA TRP A 559 11.43 24.06 -2.76
C TRP A 559 10.07 24.16 -2.07
N ASP A 560 9.81 25.21 -1.29
CA ASP A 560 8.51 25.42 -0.63
C ASP A 560 7.38 25.75 -1.63
N GLN A 561 7.73 26.14 -2.86
CA GLN A 561 6.77 26.35 -3.95
C GLN A 561 6.33 25.04 -4.63
N ALA A 562 7.04 23.94 -4.38
CA ALA A 562 6.73 22.63 -4.94
C ALA A 562 5.95 21.78 -3.94
N LYS A 563 4.88 21.16 -4.43
CA LYS A 563 4.11 20.21 -3.62
C LYS A 563 4.93 18.91 -3.45
N PRO A 564 5.23 18.46 -2.21
CA PRO A 564 5.83 17.15 -2.01
C PRO A 564 4.85 16.03 -2.34
N VAL A 565 5.34 14.94 -2.89
CA VAL A 565 4.60 13.69 -3.06
C VAL A 565 5.45 12.54 -2.55
N THR A 566 4.88 11.70 -1.69
CA THR A 566 5.61 10.56 -1.10
C THR A 566 5.18 9.26 -1.76
N PHE A 567 6.15 8.50 -2.25
CA PHE A 567 5.95 7.20 -2.90
C PHE A 567 6.52 6.08 -2.03
N ARG A 568 5.84 4.92 -2.02
CA ARG A 568 6.31 3.71 -1.33
C ARG A 568 7.48 3.11 -2.09
N LEU A 569 8.58 2.86 -1.39
CA LEU A 569 9.69 2.06 -1.90
C LEU A 569 9.45 0.60 -1.51
N VAL A 570 9.61 -0.31 -2.48
CA VAL A 570 9.52 -1.75 -2.27
C VAL A 570 10.82 -2.41 -2.68
N PRO A 571 11.28 -3.43 -1.97
CA PRO A 571 12.55 -4.06 -2.31
C PRO A 571 12.42 -4.89 -3.59
N ASN A 572 13.51 -5.01 -4.33
CA ASN A 572 13.57 -5.92 -5.46
C ASN A 572 13.60 -7.38 -4.99
N ILE A 573 12.42 -7.95 -4.76
CA ILE A 573 12.20 -9.38 -4.45
C ILE A 573 11.81 -10.19 -5.69
N ILE A 574 11.74 -9.54 -6.85
CA ILE A 574 11.15 -10.11 -8.08
C ILE A 574 12.22 -10.82 -8.93
N LYS A 575 13.48 -10.40 -8.81
CA LYS A 575 14.60 -11.04 -9.54
C LYS A 575 15.90 -11.01 -8.77
N GLY A 576 16.64 -12.11 -8.92
CA GLY A 576 17.93 -12.30 -8.26
C GLY A 576 18.98 -11.24 -8.62
N GLU A 577 19.82 -10.81 -7.67
CA GLU A 577 19.79 -11.18 -6.24
C GLU A 577 18.67 -10.44 -5.47
N ARG A 578 17.85 -11.19 -4.71
CA ARG A 578 16.67 -10.66 -4.00
C ARG A 578 17.08 -9.96 -2.70
N HIS A 579 16.33 -8.93 -2.33
CA HIS A 579 16.50 -8.19 -1.07
C HIS A 579 15.19 -8.20 -0.28
N PHE A 580 15.18 -8.67 0.97
CA PHE A 580 13.93 -8.87 1.73
C PHE A 580 13.74 -7.92 2.92
N THR A 581 14.80 -7.24 3.36
CA THR A 581 14.82 -6.46 4.60
C THR A 581 15.29 -5.03 4.34
N PRO A 582 14.57 -4.24 3.52
CA PRO A 582 14.93 -2.86 3.26
C PRO A 582 14.72 -1.98 4.49
N LEU A 583 15.59 -0.99 4.68
CA LEU A 583 15.45 0.00 5.75
C LEU A 583 14.77 1.29 5.26
N SER A 584 14.86 1.57 3.96
CA SER A 584 14.17 2.65 3.27
C SER A 584 12.82 2.18 2.70
N ASP A 585 11.72 2.78 3.16
CA ASP A 585 10.35 2.39 2.81
C ASP A 585 9.59 3.43 1.98
N ALA A 586 10.16 4.62 1.78
CA ALA A 586 9.53 5.70 1.05
C ALA A 586 10.53 6.73 0.51
N VAL A 587 10.15 7.37 -0.59
CA VAL A 587 10.84 8.54 -1.16
C VAL A 587 9.86 9.70 -1.29
N THR A 588 10.22 10.88 -0.77
CA THR A 588 9.45 12.12 -0.98
C THR A 588 10.08 12.90 -2.12
N VAL A 589 9.27 13.30 -3.10
CA VAL A 589 9.72 13.96 -4.31
C VAL A 589 9.05 15.32 -4.46
N ARG A 590 9.85 16.33 -4.79
CA ARG A 590 9.38 17.64 -5.28
C ARG A 590 9.93 17.85 -6.68
N SER A 591 9.16 18.53 -7.52
CA SER A 591 9.61 18.90 -8.85
C SER A 591 9.24 20.34 -9.18
N VAL A 592 10.20 21.07 -9.76
CA VAL A 592 10.00 22.41 -10.30
C VAL A 592 10.55 22.47 -11.71
N TYR A 593 9.99 23.36 -12.54
CA TYR A 593 10.43 23.52 -13.91
C TYR A 593 10.30 24.96 -14.40
N ASN A 594 11.05 25.31 -15.42
CA ASN A 594 10.87 26.54 -16.18
C ASN A 594 10.78 26.23 -17.69
N LYS A 595 10.99 27.22 -18.56
CA LYS A 595 10.95 27.01 -20.01
C LYS A 595 12.08 26.11 -20.55
N ASP A 596 13.22 26.04 -19.86
CA ASP A 596 14.44 25.41 -20.37
C ASP A 596 14.79 24.10 -19.64
N LYS A 597 14.53 24.02 -18.33
CA LYS A 597 14.99 22.91 -17.46
C LYS A 597 13.89 22.45 -16.49
N ILE A 598 14.06 21.22 -16.03
CA ILE A 598 13.31 20.59 -14.95
C ILE A 598 14.28 20.15 -13.85
N VAL A 599 13.82 20.24 -12.60
CA VAL A 599 14.59 19.88 -11.42
C VAL A 599 13.74 19.00 -10.52
N PHE A 600 14.33 17.93 -9.99
CA PHE A 600 13.74 17.03 -9.01
C PHE A 600 14.55 17.06 -7.73
N LEU A 601 13.86 17.15 -6.59
CA LEU A 601 14.44 16.90 -5.27
C LEU A 601 13.86 15.59 -4.74
N LEU A 602 14.72 14.61 -4.52
CA LEU A 602 14.41 13.35 -3.88
C LEU A 602 14.88 13.42 -2.42
N GLU A 603 14.00 13.06 -1.49
CA GLU A 603 14.30 12.94 -0.07
C GLU A 603 14.04 11.51 0.38
N VAL A 604 15.08 10.82 0.86
CA VAL A 604 14.98 9.46 1.43
C VAL A 604 15.48 9.53 2.87
N ASP A 605 14.65 9.07 3.81
CA ASP A 605 15.05 8.98 5.22
C ASP A 605 15.93 7.72 5.37
N ASP A 606 17.23 7.95 5.34
CA ASP A 606 18.28 6.95 5.48
C ASP A 606 19.02 7.17 6.80
N ARG A 607 19.05 6.14 7.66
CA ARG A 607 19.55 6.24 9.03
C ARG A 607 21.05 6.43 9.09
N THR A 608 21.76 6.11 8.02
CA THR A 608 23.21 6.13 7.91
C THR A 608 23.65 7.07 6.81
N ASP A 609 24.87 7.56 6.94
CA ASP A 609 25.59 8.18 5.84
C ASP A 609 26.50 7.10 5.28
N SER A 610 25.98 6.28 4.37
CA SER A 610 26.67 5.06 3.92
C SER A 610 27.80 5.37 2.94
N ARG A 611 28.49 6.50 3.06
CA ARG A 611 29.72 6.74 2.30
C ARG A 611 30.86 5.95 2.95
N PRO A 612 31.51 5.01 2.23
CA PRO A 612 32.66 4.28 2.78
C PRO A 612 33.72 5.24 3.35
N GLY A 613 34.24 4.91 4.53
CA GLY A 613 35.10 5.75 5.36
C GLY A 613 34.37 6.67 6.35
N GLU A 614 33.04 6.64 6.43
CA GLU A 614 32.29 7.36 7.49
C GLU A 614 32.29 6.54 8.79
N GLU A 615 32.97 7.06 9.80
CA GLU A 615 33.30 6.34 11.05
C GLU A 615 32.05 5.80 11.79
N VAL A 616 30.98 6.59 11.87
CA VAL A 616 29.79 6.19 12.65
C VAL A 616 29.01 5.10 11.94
N SER A 617 28.73 5.27 10.65
CA SER A 617 27.94 4.36 9.83
C SER A 617 28.67 3.03 9.62
N GLU A 618 29.99 3.05 9.41
CA GLU A 618 30.80 1.82 9.37
C GLU A 618 30.85 1.12 10.73
N GLY A 619 30.96 1.89 11.82
CA GLY A 619 31.02 1.33 13.18
C GLY A 619 29.72 0.64 13.64
N ILE A 620 28.57 1.04 13.09
CA ILE A 620 27.26 0.45 13.42
C ILE A 620 26.72 -0.53 12.38
N GLN A 621 27.41 -0.72 11.26
CA GLN A 621 27.01 -1.65 10.22
C GLN A 621 27.06 -3.10 10.73
N ASP A 622 26.20 -3.97 10.18
CA ASP A 622 26.31 -5.40 10.41
C ASP A 622 27.55 -5.97 9.71
N GLY A 623 28.41 -6.66 10.46
CA GLY A 623 29.71 -7.14 9.96
C GLY A 623 29.66 -8.21 8.86
N ASN A 624 28.49 -8.77 8.56
CA ASN A 624 28.27 -9.66 7.42
C ASN A 624 27.92 -8.90 6.12
N LEU A 625 27.69 -7.59 6.20
CA LEU A 625 27.39 -6.73 5.06
C LEU A 625 28.66 -6.00 4.60
N THR A 626 28.67 -5.62 3.32
CA THR A 626 29.71 -4.78 2.74
C THR A 626 29.16 -3.37 2.59
N MET A 627 29.89 -2.36 3.08
CA MET A 627 29.54 -0.96 2.87
C MET A 627 29.66 -0.59 1.39
N TYR A 628 28.57 -0.09 0.82
CA TYR A 628 28.55 0.56 -0.49
C TYR A 628 28.13 2.01 -0.35
N PRO A 629 28.46 2.91 -1.29
CA PRO A 629 27.91 4.24 -1.26
C PRO A 629 26.41 4.25 -1.53
N ASP A 630 25.68 5.06 -0.78
CA ASP A 630 24.26 5.31 -1.04
C ASP A 630 24.05 5.82 -2.47
N ALA A 631 22.92 5.44 -3.04
CA ALA A 631 22.53 5.86 -4.38
C ALA A 631 21.04 6.12 -4.49
N LEU A 632 20.71 7.01 -5.41
CA LEU A 632 19.34 7.35 -5.79
C LEU A 632 19.24 7.41 -7.30
N ALA A 633 18.09 6.99 -7.82
CA ALA A 633 17.82 7.06 -9.24
C ALA A 633 16.40 7.50 -9.57
N VAL A 634 16.27 8.16 -10.73
CA VAL A 634 14.99 8.49 -11.36
C VAL A 634 14.95 7.82 -12.73
N GLN A 635 13.91 7.06 -13.01
CA GLN A 635 13.75 6.34 -14.27
C GLN A 635 12.57 6.91 -15.07
N PHE A 636 12.81 7.07 -16.37
CA PHE A 636 11.83 7.49 -17.37
C PHE A 636 11.82 6.52 -18.57
N PRO A 637 10.68 6.33 -19.25
CA PRO A 637 10.67 5.73 -20.58
C PRO A 637 11.44 6.62 -21.57
N LYS A 638 11.94 6.04 -22.66
CA LYS A 638 12.31 6.84 -23.84
C LYS A 638 11.08 7.48 -24.48
N GLN A 639 11.28 8.52 -25.30
CA GLN A 639 10.19 9.36 -25.83
C GLN A 639 9.09 8.55 -26.53
N ASP A 640 9.46 7.55 -27.33
CA ASP A 640 8.52 6.71 -28.10
C ASP A 640 8.18 5.38 -27.40
N ALA A 641 8.57 5.21 -26.13
CA ALA A 641 8.40 3.97 -25.39
C ALA A 641 7.11 3.90 -24.55
N TYR A 642 6.25 4.92 -24.63
CA TYR A 642 4.97 4.97 -23.90
C TYR A 642 3.88 5.72 -24.68
N GLU A 643 2.62 5.40 -24.37
CA GLU A 643 1.44 6.07 -24.91
C GLU A 643 0.45 6.35 -23.77
N THR A 644 -0.23 7.50 -23.80
CA THR A 644 -1.26 7.86 -22.81
C THR A 644 -2.68 7.87 -23.38
N SER A 645 -2.81 7.79 -24.71
CA SER A 645 -4.07 7.85 -25.44
C SER A 645 -3.90 7.22 -26.84
N PRO A 646 -4.89 6.47 -27.37
CA PRO A 646 -6.20 6.15 -26.76
C PRO A 646 -6.14 5.08 -25.68
N VAL A 647 -5.04 4.33 -25.59
CA VAL A 647 -4.79 3.27 -24.59
C VAL A 647 -3.44 3.51 -23.94
N VAL A 648 -3.36 3.34 -22.62
CA VAL A 648 -2.11 3.51 -21.89
C VAL A 648 -1.16 2.35 -22.19
N VAL A 649 0.02 2.67 -22.70
CA VAL A 649 1.14 1.73 -22.89
C VAL A 649 2.32 2.26 -22.08
N LYS A 650 2.91 1.42 -21.24
CA LYS A 650 4.10 1.73 -20.45
C LYS A 650 5.13 0.60 -20.61
N PRO A 651 6.43 0.91 -20.53
CA PRO A 651 7.47 -0.12 -20.39
C PRO A 651 7.27 -0.93 -19.11
N LEU A 652 7.91 -2.09 -19.01
CA LEU A 652 8.09 -2.75 -17.71
C LEU A 652 8.81 -1.78 -16.76
N TYR A 653 8.29 -1.59 -15.54
CA TYR A 653 8.91 -0.68 -14.56
C TYR A 653 10.30 -1.13 -14.12
N ARG A 654 10.63 -2.41 -14.34
CA ARG A 654 11.94 -3.00 -14.07
C ARG A 654 12.85 -2.85 -15.28
N HIS A 655 13.29 -1.62 -15.56
CA HIS A 655 14.26 -1.32 -16.63
C HIS A 655 13.76 -1.52 -18.06
N GLY A 656 12.45 -1.45 -18.29
CA GLY A 656 11.84 -1.56 -19.61
C GLY A 656 11.88 -2.93 -20.24
N ASP A 657 11.69 -2.96 -21.56
CA ASP A 657 11.78 -4.16 -22.38
C ASP A 657 12.37 -3.81 -23.76
N LYS A 658 12.55 -4.82 -24.62
CA LYS A 658 13.19 -4.65 -25.93
C LYS A 658 12.47 -3.64 -26.84
N LYS A 659 11.15 -3.45 -26.68
CA LYS A 659 10.35 -2.49 -27.45
C LYS A 659 10.20 -1.15 -26.74
N HIS A 660 10.20 -1.17 -25.41
CA HIS A 660 10.00 0.01 -24.58
C HIS A 660 11.21 0.22 -23.68
N GLU A 661 12.24 0.90 -24.20
CA GLU A 661 13.46 1.20 -23.48
C GLU A 661 13.25 2.30 -22.42
N THR A 662 14.10 2.31 -21.39
CA THR A 662 14.12 3.34 -20.35
C THR A 662 15.47 4.02 -20.25
N THR A 663 15.45 5.24 -19.73
CA THR A 663 16.62 6.01 -19.34
C THR A 663 16.56 6.28 -17.84
N ILE A 664 17.63 5.95 -17.12
CA ILE A 664 17.75 6.09 -15.67
C ILE A 664 18.80 7.16 -15.38
N TRP A 665 18.43 8.12 -14.54
CA TRP A 665 19.31 9.14 -13.99
C TRP A 665 19.82 8.61 -12.67
N TYR A 666 21.10 8.28 -12.60
CA TYR A 666 21.69 7.64 -11.42
C TYR A 666 22.66 8.59 -10.74
N TRP A 667 22.54 8.73 -9.42
CA TRP A 667 23.47 9.46 -8.56
C TRP A 667 23.98 8.54 -7.45
N ASN A 668 25.26 8.66 -7.13
CA ASN A 668 25.94 7.92 -6.08
C ASN A 668 26.72 8.88 -5.18
N ALA A 669 26.67 8.64 -3.86
CA ALA A 669 27.23 9.51 -2.84
C ALA A 669 28.77 9.60 -2.85
N GLY A 670 29.46 8.62 -3.43
CA GLY A 670 30.93 8.52 -3.38
C GLY A 670 31.44 7.93 -2.06
N SER A 671 32.68 8.25 -1.68
CA SER A 671 33.31 7.74 -0.46
C SER A 671 34.14 8.81 0.23
N ILE A 672 34.23 8.74 1.55
CA ILE A 672 35.12 9.57 2.37
C ILE A 672 36.54 9.01 2.30
N GLU A 673 36.71 7.71 2.52
CA GLU A 673 38.01 7.02 2.44
C GLU A 673 37.92 5.72 1.62
N PRO A 674 38.68 5.57 0.52
CA PRO A 674 39.44 6.61 -0.16
C PRO A 674 38.51 7.71 -0.70
N GLU A 675 38.95 8.97 -0.72
CA GLU A 675 38.12 10.08 -1.18
C GLU A 675 37.66 9.87 -2.63
N LYS A 676 36.34 9.73 -2.82
CA LYS A 676 35.69 9.75 -4.13
C LYS A 676 34.51 10.69 -4.07
N LYS A 677 34.51 11.69 -4.95
CA LYS A 677 33.37 12.61 -5.06
C LYS A 677 32.13 11.88 -5.56
N SER A 678 30.96 12.42 -5.22
CA SER A 678 29.69 11.94 -5.74
C SER A 678 29.72 11.94 -7.28
N MET A 679 29.10 10.93 -7.89
CA MET A 679 29.03 10.78 -9.33
C MET A 679 27.59 10.73 -9.82
N SER A 680 27.36 11.19 -11.05
CA SER A 680 26.08 11.08 -11.73
C SER A 680 26.29 10.55 -13.14
N VAL A 681 25.47 9.60 -13.57
CA VAL A 681 25.53 8.98 -14.90
C VAL A 681 24.14 8.72 -15.45
N LEU A 682 24.04 8.62 -16.77
CA LEU A 682 22.85 8.14 -17.43
C LEU A 682 22.99 6.64 -17.70
N ILE A 683 21.92 5.88 -17.51
CA ILE A 683 21.90 4.44 -17.75
C ILE A 683 20.73 4.12 -18.67
N ASP A 684 21.01 3.58 -19.85
CA ASP A 684 19.99 3.07 -20.75
C ASP A 684 19.73 1.59 -20.44
N ALA A 685 18.45 1.23 -20.42
CA ALA A 685 18.03 -0.13 -20.17
C ALA A 685 16.89 -0.58 -21.08
N ASN A 686 16.82 -1.89 -21.32
CA ASN A 686 15.89 -2.50 -22.26
C ASN A 686 15.42 -3.89 -21.78
N GLY A 687 15.35 -4.08 -20.46
CA GLY A 687 14.95 -5.34 -19.85
C GLY A 687 15.65 -5.63 -18.53
N PRO A 688 14.99 -6.34 -17.59
CA PRO A 688 15.59 -6.75 -16.32
C PRO A 688 16.68 -7.82 -16.46
N ASP A 689 16.75 -8.48 -17.62
CA ASP A 689 17.75 -9.51 -17.98
C ASP A 689 18.90 -9.00 -18.84
N GLN A 690 18.86 -7.73 -19.19
CA GLN A 690 19.81 -7.15 -20.12
C GLN A 690 20.87 -6.35 -19.38
N LYS A 691 22.08 -6.33 -19.96
CA LYS A 691 23.18 -5.54 -19.42
C LYS A 691 22.86 -4.05 -19.56
N LEU A 692 22.93 -3.33 -18.45
CA LEU A 692 22.79 -1.87 -18.40
C LEU A 692 23.89 -1.18 -19.22
N LYS A 693 23.51 -0.14 -19.96
CA LYS A 693 24.43 0.65 -20.79
C LYS A 693 24.64 2.03 -20.17
N PHE A 694 25.85 2.30 -19.74
CA PHE A 694 26.22 3.57 -19.12
C PHE A 694 26.56 4.61 -20.19
N ARG A 695 26.02 5.81 -20.02
CA ARG A 695 26.32 7.03 -20.79
C ARG A 695 26.85 8.12 -19.86
N GLU A 696 27.64 9.03 -20.40
CA GLU A 696 28.02 10.25 -19.68
C GLU A 696 26.77 11.05 -19.30
N SER A 697 26.83 11.84 -18.22
CA SER A 697 25.68 12.59 -17.74
C SER A 697 25.19 13.67 -18.71
N GLY A 698 26.05 14.12 -19.64
CA GLY A 698 25.74 15.22 -20.55
C GLY A 698 25.32 16.48 -19.80
N ASP A 699 24.18 17.04 -20.17
CA ASP A 699 23.58 18.23 -19.52
C ASP A 699 22.83 17.91 -18.22
N MET A 700 22.80 16.65 -17.78
CA MET A 700 22.27 16.28 -16.48
C MET A 700 23.33 16.55 -15.39
N SER A 701 22.91 17.19 -14.30
CA SER A 701 23.71 17.34 -13.09
C SER A 701 22.94 16.84 -11.87
N ALA A 702 23.63 16.19 -10.94
CA ALA A 702 23.05 15.81 -9.66
C ALA A 702 23.97 16.17 -8.48
N ALA A 703 23.37 16.60 -7.38
CA ALA A 703 24.07 16.91 -6.13
C ALA A 703 23.26 16.39 -4.94
N GLY A 704 23.94 15.81 -3.95
CA GLY A 704 23.30 15.25 -2.77
C GLY A 704 23.94 15.74 -1.47
N SER A 705 23.14 15.79 -0.40
CA SER A 705 23.59 16.05 0.96
C SER A 705 22.86 15.14 1.93
N TRP A 706 23.59 14.55 2.87
CA TRP A 706 23.02 13.83 4.00
C TRP A 706 23.01 14.73 5.23
N THR A 707 21.85 14.83 5.89
CA THR A 707 21.72 15.64 7.11
C THR A 707 20.68 15.02 8.05
N HIS A 708 21.07 14.67 9.28
CA HIS A 708 20.18 14.14 10.33
C HIS A 708 19.30 12.97 9.87
N GLY A 709 19.92 11.93 9.29
CA GLY A 709 19.20 10.71 8.89
C GLY A 709 18.35 10.87 7.63
N GLN A 710 18.75 11.75 6.71
CA GLN A 710 18.04 11.97 5.45
C GLN A 710 19.01 12.37 4.34
N TRP A 711 18.93 11.67 3.23
CA TRP A 711 19.51 12.09 1.96
C TRP A 711 18.56 13.02 1.23
N LYS A 712 19.08 14.17 0.78
CA LYS A 712 18.43 15.04 -0.20
C LYS A 712 19.27 15.04 -1.47
N VAL A 713 18.70 14.62 -2.59
CA VAL A 713 19.39 14.57 -3.89
C VAL A 713 18.62 15.38 -4.91
N MET A 714 19.29 16.37 -5.50
CA MET A 714 18.74 17.23 -6.52
C MET A 714 19.25 16.82 -7.89
N PHE A 715 18.36 16.42 -8.80
CA PHE A 715 18.64 16.19 -10.21
C PHE A 715 18.18 17.39 -11.04
N THR A 716 19.02 17.88 -11.94
CA THR A 716 18.70 18.95 -12.89
C THR A 716 18.97 18.49 -14.31
N ARG A 717 18.04 18.77 -15.24
CA ARG A 717 18.22 18.45 -16.66
C ARG A 717 17.46 19.43 -17.57
N PRO A 718 17.92 19.70 -18.80
CA PRO A 718 17.11 20.33 -19.84
C PRO A 718 15.79 19.60 -20.09
N ARG A 719 14.73 20.34 -20.43
CA ARG A 719 13.41 19.77 -20.76
C ARG A 719 13.40 19.04 -22.11
N ILE A 720 14.25 19.47 -23.02
CA ILE A 720 14.43 18.89 -24.36
C ILE A 720 15.89 18.45 -24.44
N SER A 721 16.10 17.15 -24.65
CA SER A 721 17.43 16.55 -24.86
C SER A 721 17.54 16.11 -26.32
N ASN A 722 18.66 16.42 -26.97
CA ASN A 722 18.97 15.89 -28.30
C ASN A 722 19.74 14.56 -28.24
N ASP A 723 20.01 14.04 -27.03
CA ASP A 723 20.76 12.81 -26.81
C ASP A 723 19.84 11.62 -26.45
N GLY A 724 20.16 10.43 -26.95
CA GLY A 724 19.62 9.15 -26.49
C GLY A 724 18.16 8.79 -26.81
N ASN A 725 17.42 9.63 -27.53
CA ASN A 725 15.93 9.58 -27.62
C ASN A 725 15.27 9.64 -26.23
N ASP A 726 15.84 10.45 -25.36
CA ASP A 726 15.34 10.64 -24.00
C ASP A 726 14.01 11.40 -23.98
N VAL A 727 13.25 11.22 -22.90
CA VAL A 727 11.93 11.84 -22.75
C VAL A 727 11.98 13.36 -22.82
N ILE A 728 10.98 13.93 -23.48
CA ILE A 728 10.72 15.36 -23.57
C ILE A 728 9.71 15.74 -22.50
N PHE A 729 10.04 16.75 -21.69
CA PHE A 729 9.18 17.23 -20.61
C PHE A 729 8.25 18.33 -21.12
N ASP A 730 7.21 17.94 -21.86
CA ASP A 730 6.19 18.88 -22.36
C ASP A 730 5.08 19.17 -21.36
N GLU A 731 4.54 20.38 -21.42
CA GLU A 731 3.42 20.78 -20.56
C GLU A 731 2.11 20.12 -21.05
N GLY A 732 1.28 19.67 -20.12
CA GLY A 732 0.00 19.00 -20.41
C GLY A 732 0.10 17.51 -20.75
N GLN A 733 1.30 16.94 -20.78
CA GLN A 733 1.51 15.50 -20.99
C GLN A 733 1.77 14.79 -19.66
N PHE A 734 1.17 13.59 -19.53
CA PHE A 734 1.50 12.67 -18.45
C PHE A 734 2.69 11.80 -18.85
N ILE A 735 3.72 11.76 -18.02
CA ILE A 735 5.00 11.07 -18.28
C ILE A 735 5.19 10.01 -17.19
N PRO A 736 5.41 8.72 -17.53
CA PRO A 736 5.73 7.71 -16.53
C PRO A 736 7.06 8.04 -15.82
N ILE A 737 7.05 7.98 -14.49
CA ILE A 737 8.22 8.20 -13.63
C ILE A 737 8.32 7.11 -12.56
N SER A 738 9.51 6.63 -12.27
CA SER A 738 9.79 5.70 -11.16
C SER A 738 11.10 6.05 -10.48
N PHE A 739 11.28 5.58 -9.24
CA PHE A 739 12.42 5.91 -8.40
C PHE A 739 13.08 4.64 -7.87
N ALA A 740 14.37 4.73 -7.55
CA ALA A 740 15.09 3.68 -6.84
C ALA A 740 16.08 4.26 -5.83
N ASN A 741 16.33 3.52 -4.75
CA ASN A 741 17.28 3.84 -3.70
C ASN A 741 18.07 2.61 -3.28
N TRP A 742 19.36 2.81 -3.04
CA TRP A 742 20.28 1.85 -2.45
C TRP A 742 20.76 2.39 -1.11
N ASP A 743 20.40 1.72 -0.02
CA ASP A 743 21.00 1.90 1.32
C ASP A 743 22.28 1.06 1.43
N GLY A 744 23.40 1.75 1.34
CA GLY A 744 24.72 1.17 1.31
C GLY A 744 25.12 0.43 2.58
N SER A 745 24.68 0.92 3.74
CA SER A 745 24.92 0.29 5.04
C SER A 745 24.19 -1.04 5.16
N ASN A 746 23.04 -1.15 4.50
CA ASN A 746 22.23 -2.36 4.40
C ASN A 746 22.71 -3.34 3.28
N GLY A 747 23.89 -3.08 2.70
CA GLY A 747 24.50 -3.92 1.67
C GLY A 747 23.83 -3.84 0.30
N GLU A 748 23.04 -2.79 0.04
CA GLU A 748 22.32 -2.59 -1.21
C GLU A 748 23.27 -2.11 -2.31
N VAL A 749 23.34 -2.87 -3.40
CA VAL A 749 24.10 -2.54 -4.61
C VAL A 749 23.50 -3.26 -5.83
N GLY A 750 23.60 -2.66 -7.01
CA GLY A 750 23.13 -3.29 -8.26
C GLY A 750 21.65 -3.64 -8.20
N SER A 751 21.29 -4.92 -8.34
CA SER A 751 19.89 -5.36 -8.28
C SER A 751 19.29 -5.41 -6.87
N LYS A 752 20.13 -5.44 -5.81
CA LYS A 752 19.69 -5.38 -4.41
C LYS A 752 19.44 -3.92 -4.06
N HIS A 753 18.20 -3.48 -4.14
CA HIS A 753 17.78 -2.11 -3.87
C HIS A 753 16.27 -2.04 -3.66
N THR A 754 15.79 -0.85 -3.29
CA THR A 754 14.37 -0.53 -3.24
C THR A 754 13.96 0.35 -4.42
N LEU A 755 12.76 0.13 -4.94
CA LEU A 755 12.26 0.81 -6.12
C LEU A 755 10.76 1.07 -6.03
N THR A 756 10.26 1.91 -6.92
CA THR A 756 8.82 2.12 -7.09
C THR A 756 8.30 1.46 -8.37
N THR A 757 6.99 1.25 -8.43
CA THR A 757 6.31 1.04 -9.73
C THR A 757 6.22 2.36 -10.51
N TRP A 758 5.58 2.33 -11.69
CA TRP A 758 5.34 3.54 -12.48
C TRP A 758 4.28 4.44 -11.84
N TYR A 759 4.68 5.67 -11.53
CA TYR A 759 3.79 6.79 -11.23
C TYR A 759 3.75 7.77 -12.41
N TRP A 760 2.97 8.83 -12.28
CA TRP A 760 2.81 9.84 -13.31
C TRP A 760 3.46 11.17 -12.90
N LEU A 761 4.28 11.73 -13.78
CA LEU A 761 4.72 13.12 -13.75
C LEU A 761 3.82 13.94 -14.68
N VAL A 762 3.38 15.11 -14.23
CA VAL A 762 2.70 16.09 -15.09
C VAL A 762 3.31 17.47 -14.90
N LEU A 763 3.55 18.16 -16.00
CA LEU A 763 3.84 19.59 -16.02
C LEU A 763 2.53 20.29 -16.37
N PRO A 764 1.88 21.03 -15.46
CA PRO A 764 0.58 21.64 -15.74
C PRO A 764 0.63 22.54 -16.99
N PRO A 765 -0.32 22.42 -17.94
CA PRO A 765 -0.34 23.26 -19.12
C PRO A 765 -0.65 24.71 -18.75
N GLU A 766 -0.12 25.67 -19.50
CA GLU A 766 -0.57 27.06 -19.39
C GLU A 766 -2.09 27.16 -19.60
N THR A 767 -2.79 27.71 -18.60
CA THR A 767 -4.24 27.90 -18.65
C THR A 767 -4.60 28.86 -19.76
N ASN A 768 -5.16 28.34 -20.85
CA ASN A 768 -5.77 29.17 -21.88
C ASN A 768 -7.12 29.70 -21.39
N TRP A 769 -7.11 30.87 -20.76
CA TRP A 769 -8.32 31.51 -20.21
C TRP A 769 -9.41 31.76 -21.25
N THR A 770 -9.06 31.92 -22.54
CA THR A 770 -10.05 32.02 -23.62
C THR A 770 -10.81 30.71 -23.81
N LYS A 771 -10.14 29.55 -23.73
CA LYS A 771 -10.80 28.25 -23.76
C LYS A 771 -11.55 27.97 -22.47
N VAL A 772 -10.90 28.18 -21.31
CA VAL A 772 -11.41 27.77 -20.00
C VAL A 772 -12.54 28.66 -19.51
N ALA A 773 -12.49 29.98 -19.71
CA ALA A 773 -13.55 30.90 -19.30
C ALA A 773 -14.36 31.41 -20.49
N GLY A 774 -13.72 31.69 -21.63
CA GLY A 774 -14.39 32.26 -22.79
C GLY A 774 -15.42 31.33 -23.46
N ILE A 775 -15.12 30.04 -23.63
CA ILE A 775 -16.07 29.08 -24.21
C ILE A 775 -17.31 28.91 -23.30
N PRO A 776 -17.17 28.63 -21.98
CA PRO A 776 -18.31 28.55 -21.07
C PRO A 776 -19.17 29.82 -21.04
N LEU A 777 -18.54 30.99 -20.96
CA LEU A 777 -19.25 32.27 -20.96
C LEU A 777 -19.95 32.54 -22.30
N GLY A 778 -19.30 32.20 -23.42
CA GLY A 778 -19.87 32.33 -24.75
C GLY A 778 -21.09 31.42 -24.96
N ILE A 779 -21.00 30.16 -24.55
CA ILE A 779 -22.14 29.22 -24.61
C ILE A 779 -23.25 29.66 -23.66
N ALA A 780 -22.93 30.04 -22.42
CA ALA A 780 -23.92 30.55 -21.48
C ALA A 780 -24.65 31.77 -22.05
N LEU A 781 -23.91 32.74 -22.61
CA LEU A 781 -24.50 33.92 -23.25
C LEU A 781 -25.38 33.55 -24.46
N PHE A 782 -24.93 32.61 -25.29
CA PHE A 782 -25.72 32.13 -26.43
C PHE A 782 -27.04 31.50 -25.97
N ILE A 783 -27.02 30.63 -24.97
CA ILE A 783 -28.22 30.00 -24.40
C ILE A 783 -29.13 31.05 -23.75
N PHE A 784 -28.57 32.06 -23.09
CA PHE A 784 -29.33 33.18 -22.53
C PHE A 784 -30.06 33.97 -23.61
N LEU A 785 -29.35 34.35 -24.69
CA LEU A 785 -29.94 35.08 -25.82
C LEU A 785 -31.00 34.23 -26.56
N ALA A 786 -30.74 32.94 -26.77
CA ALA A 786 -31.70 32.01 -27.33
C ALA A 786 -32.95 31.89 -26.45
N GLY A 787 -32.78 31.82 -25.13
CA GLY A 787 -33.87 31.84 -24.15
C GLY A 787 -34.71 33.12 -24.22
N LEU A 788 -34.07 34.29 -24.34
CA LEU A 788 -34.78 35.57 -24.53
C LEU A 788 -35.57 35.60 -25.85
N MET A 789 -34.99 35.11 -26.95
CA MET A 789 -35.70 35.00 -28.24
C MET A 789 -36.88 34.05 -28.15
N LEU A 790 -36.73 32.90 -27.49
CA LEU A 790 -37.79 31.92 -27.26
C LEU A 790 -38.94 32.54 -26.46
N VAL A 791 -38.65 33.22 -25.35
CA VAL A 791 -39.65 33.95 -24.55
C VAL A 791 -40.38 34.99 -25.41
N LYS A 792 -39.65 35.78 -26.20
CA LYS A 792 -40.23 36.81 -27.07
C LYS A 792 -41.14 36.20 -28.14
N SER A 793 -40.72 35.11 -28.78
CA SER A 793 -41.51 34.38 -29.78
C SER A 793 -42.78 33.78 -29.16
N GLN A 794 -42.66 33.10 -28.02
CA GLN A 794 -43.80 32.48 -27.35
C GLN A 794 -44.81 33.50 -26.83
N ARG A 795 -44.36 34.68 -26.36
CA ARG A 795 -45.27 35.77 -25.97
C ARG A 795 -45.93 36.44 -27.15
N LYS A 796 -45.31 36.43 -28.34
CA LYS A 796 -45.94 36.93 -29.57
C LYS A 796 -47.08 35.99 -30.00
N LEU A 797 -46.82 34.68 -30.01
CA LEU A 797 -47.81 33.63 -30.29
C LEU A 797 -48.95 33.53 -29.25
N ALA A 798 -48.80 34.15 -28.07
CA ALA A 798 -49.86 34.23 -27.07
C ALA A 798 -50.73 35.50 -27.18
N LYS A 799 -50.30 36.46 -28.01
CA LYS A 799 -51.01 37.72 -28.29
C LYS A 799 -51.73 37.71 -29.64
N GLU A 800 -51.27 36.86 -30.55
CA GLU A 800 -51.99 36.40 -31.75
C GLU A 800 -52.97 35.30 -31.35
#